data_AF-A0A3B4ASR7-F1
#
_entry.id   AF-A0A3B4ASR7-F1
#
_cell.length_a   1.000
_cell.length_b   1.000
_cell.length_c   1.000
_cell.angle_alpha   90.00
_cell.angle_beta   90.00
_cell.angle_gamma   90.00
#
_symmetry.space_group_name_H-M   'P 1'
#
loop_
_entity.id
_entity.type
_entity.pdbx_description
1 polymer ?
#
loop_
_entity_poly.entity_id
_entity_poly.type
_entity_poly.pdbx_seq_one_letter_code
_entity_poly.pdbx_strand_id
1 'polypeptide(L)'
;LLDEVVQWSPETCRQELKSVLPKLAILKVITDMFLPHIGLSELEDECFSKVLPKAATVFDSMLKEILDQVGGLSSQNTELCAFLRRLLESMMQLIDSLSACVRHVGSFDEAPYLDTIRSLPTCVLKILKDTFQHCKDSEVVYCGRLSLVADLLQALFKAAYSLQKGLLEVLDRVSLDSSASDEEVSDIVTIHSLLDICSIISNLDVALHANTWKFLIHSLKYHSLVEEHLHHRDISAALCDNLSSSFQYCLEMAEQMQFSSLQETSQTAEQKLFQKSAKMCRFFGNTLVHYIKEFGSFMTKCCHHFYQLYLQKFPPNLSSPLLPPGLSEELNVAARIPLDALLFQLLPLRAFAEAASQCLLLVSVMDQLGSQPEDVQQLWYTGSLFSEEIQLPLYEAVLSSFRRCYTECRLPVLLPGVMMNGQAQASVTLHQHVCVHLCASVAALQPAYFSLLEQCLVRFVLQPDTHCALLAIDTWCFTVYGTAELCLHHALLIGQLPTESYQCSHLGLLLRRMAFLLTPNHQIEFVKQFPPSVMDNLPVWSHVLLKAFSQETQCKIQSGIVKLAQKSLDDWHKDDYKLGQVNKMQIKSHAVLQCTLELLLLISSIVVKNMESQVICQAVVSVKSVDELLLATLEFLSSLGKIFVPPDFQSQILPRLSSLFRVLLISSPWLVQHHALEAFSRFAESTNHEEVISQSLSEEETKAMVVNYLSKPCPKRPRQETIEEDDCSRHLQTAERALKA
;
A
#
# COMPACT_ATOMS: atom_id res chain seq x y z
N LEU A 1 7.23 -28.77 65.64
CA LEU A 1 6.39 -29.12 64.47
C LEU A 1 7.22 -29.20 63.19
N LEU A 2 7.81 -28.13 62.65
CA LEU A 2 8.59 -28.22 61.40
C LEU A 2 9.79 -29.17 61.48
N ASP A 3 10.61 -29.07 62.53
CA ASP A 3 11.77 -29.96 62.74
C ASP A 3 11.38 -31.42 62.99
N GLU A 4 10.16 -31.64 63.47
CA GLU A 4 9.59 -32.95 63.76
C GLU A 4 9.09 -33.60 62.46
N VAL A 5 8.37 -32.83 61.63
CA VAL A 5 7.78 -33.27 60.36
C VAL A 5 8.84 -33.71 59.35
N VAL A 6 10.00 -33.05 59.30
CA VAL A 6 11.10 -33.42 58.37
C VAL A 6 11.71 -34.79 58.71
N GLN A 7 11.49 -35.30 59.93
CA GLN A 7 11.99 -36.60 60.38
C GLN A 7 10.95 -37.73 60.25
N TRP A 8 9.76 -37.44 59.72
CA TRP A 8 8.67 -38.42 59.63
C TRP A 8 8.89 -39.46 58.53
N SER A 9 8.40 -40.67 58.77
CA SER A 9 8.35 -41.71 57.74
C SER A 9 7.21 -41.44 56.75
N PRO A 10 7.26 -42.00 55.52
CA PRO A 10 6.17 -41.89 54.54
C PRO A 10 4.80 -42.31 55.09
N GLU A 11 4.76 -43.35 55.95
CA GLU A 11 3.54 -43.83 56.59
C GLU A 11 2.98 -42.81 57.60
N THR A 12 3.89 -42.16 58.34
CA THR A 12 3.52 -41.12 59.34
C THR A 12 2.98 -39.88 58.64
N CYS A 13 3.62 -39.45 57.54
CA CYS A 13 3.14 -38.35 56.70
C CYS A 13 1.75 -38.62 56.12
N ARG A 14 1.47 -39.86 55.71
CA ARG A 14 0.14 -40.25 55.20
C ARG A 14 -0.94 -40.22 56.28
N GLN A 15 -0.62 -40.67 57.50
CA GLN A 15 -1.60 -40.70 58.61
C GLN A 15 -1.93 -39.30 59.14
N GLU A 16 -0.94 -38.42 59.27
CA GLU A 16 -1.09 -37.08 59.83
C GLU A 16 -1.38 -35.99 58.77
N LEU A 17 -1.60 -36.38 57.51
CA LEU A 17 -1.82 -35.47 56.38
C LEU A 17 -2.92 -34.43 56.69
N LYS A 18 -4.13 -34.88 57.06
CA LYS A 18 -5.29 -33.99 57.25
C LYS A 18 -5.17 -33.08 58.48
N SER A 19 -4.44 -33.51 59.52
CA SER A 19 -4.30 -32.79 60.80
C SER A 19 -3.19 -31.72 60.76
N VAL A 20 -2.17 -31.93 59.92
CA VAL A 20 -0.93 -31.13 59.90
C VAL A 20 -0.84 -30.23 58.68
N LEU A 21 -1.30 -30.67 57.51
CA LEU A 21 -1.19 -29.92 56.25
C LEU A 21 -1.76 -28.48 56.34
N PRO A 22 -2.93 -28.22 56.95
CA PRO A 22 -3.45 -26.86 57.07
C PRO A 22 -2.60 -25.93 57.97
N LYS A 23 -1.82 -26.52 58.88
CA LYS A 23 -0.96 -25.82 59.87
C LYS A 23 0.44 -25.54 59.32
N LEU A 24 0.83 -26.19 58.23
CA LEU A 24 2.10 -25.93 57.56
C LEU A 24 1.99 -24.72 56.65
N ALA A 25 3.00 -23.85 56.71
CA ALA A 25 3.11 -22.65 55.86
C ALA A 25 4.29 -22.73 54.88
N ILE A 26 5.11 -23.78 54.97
CA ILE A 26 6.32 -23.95 54.15
C ILE A 26 6.02 -24.89 52.99
N LEU A 27 5.82 -24.32 51.79
CA LEU A 27 5.49 -25.06 50.58
C LEU A 27 6.50 -26.19 50.30
N LYS A 28 7.80 -25.94 50.52
CA LYS A 28 8.86 -26.94 50.32
C LYS A 28 8.66 -28.21 51.16
N VAL A 29 8.30 -28.08 52.43
CA VAL A 29 8.04 -29.23 53.31
C VAL A 29 6.80 -29.99 52.84
N ILE A 30 5.79 -29.26 52.37
CA ILE A 30 4.55 -29.83 51.83
C ILE A 30 4.84 -30.63 50.54
N THR A 31 5.64 -30.07 49.63
CA THR A 31 6.00 -30.73 48.36
C THR A 31 6.88 -31.96 48.57
N ASP A 32 7.80 -31.92 49.53
CA ASP A 32 8.76 -33.01 49.74
C ASP A 32 8.16 -34.17 50.55
N MET A 33 7.34 -33.88 51.56
CA MET A 33 6.89 -34.87 52.55
C MET A 33 5.45 -35.35 52.37
N PHE A 34 4.55 -34.50 51.83
CA PHE A 34 3.10 -34.79 51.83
C PHE A 34 2.53 -34.95 50.43
N LEU A 35 2.95 -34.12 49.48
CA LEU A 35 2.45 -34.15 48.09
C LEU A 35 2.56 -35.55 47.43
N PRO A 36 3.63 -36.34 47.60
CA PRO A 36 3.74 -37.69 47.01
C PRO A 36 2.69 -38.69 47.51
N HIS A 37 1.94 -38.35 48.56
CA HIS A 37 0.94 -39.21 49.19
C HIS A 37 -0.50 -38.83 48.85
N ILE A 38 -0.72 -37.78 48.04
CA ILE A 38 -2.04 -37.28 47.65
C ILE A 38 -2.33 -37.70 46.21
N GLY A 39 -3.48 -38.34 46.00
CA GLY A 39 -3.96 -38.73 44.67
C GLY A 39 -4.57 -37.56 43.90
N LEU A 40 -4.64 -37.68 42.56
CA LEU A 40 -5.08 -36.60 41.65
C LEU A 40 -6.44 -36.00 42.03
N SER A 41 -7.44 -36.83 42.35
CA SER A 41 -8.79 -36.37 42.73
C SER A 41 -8.87 -35.64 44.08
N GLU A 42 -7.86 -35.77 44.93
CA GLU A 42 -7.82 -35.15 46.26
C GLU A 42 -6.90 -33.92 46.30
N LEU A 43 -6.16 -33.63 45.21
CA LEU A 43 -5.14 -32.58 45.18
C LEU A 43 -5.71 -31.19 45.44
N GLU A 44 -6.80 -30.82 44.76
CA GLU A 44 -7.40 -29.49 44.90
C GLU A 44 -7.93 -29.27 46.32
N ASP A 45 -8.79 -30.17 46.80
CA ASP A 45 -9.50 -30.03 48.08
C ASP A 45 -8.59 -30.20 49.29
N GLU A 46 -7.66 -31.16 49.25
CA GLU A 46 -6.81 -31.44 50.41
C GLU A 46 -5.59 -30.52 50.46
N CYS A 47 -5.03 -30.12 49.31
CA CYS A 47 -3.75 -29.41 49.25
C CYS A 47 -3.80 -28.05 48.54
N PHE A 48 -4.07 -28.01 47.23
CA PHE A 48 -3.79 -26.83 46.41
C PHE A 48 -4.61 -25.60 46.80
N SER A 49 -5.92 -25.76 47.00
CA SER A 49 -6.83 -24.66 47.41
C SER A 49 -6.44 -24.02 48.76
N LYS A 50 -5.79 -24.78 49.65
CA LYS A 50 -5.40 -24.33 51.00
C LYS A 50 -3.99 -23.75 51.06
N VAL A 51 -3.08 -24.25 50.23
CA VAL A 51 -1.64 -23.98 50.32
C VAL A 51 -1.17 -22.97 49.27
N LEU A 52 -1.63 -23.08 48.03
CA LEU A 52 -1.14 -22.25 46.93
C LEU A 52 -1.48 -20.76 47.06
N PRO A 53 -2.67 -20.35 47.55
CA PRO A 53 -2.95 -18.94 47.80
C PRO A 53 -1.97 -18.33 48.83
N LYS A 54 -1.58 -19.09 49.85
CA LYS A 54 -0.58 -18.65 50.83
C LYS A 54 0.80 -18.50 50.19
N ALA A 55 1.20 -19.43 49.32
CA ALA A 55 2.45 -19.33 48.58
C ALA A 55 2.51 -18.05 47.72
N ALA A 56 1.41 -17.70 47.04
CA ALA A 56 1.31 -16.44 46.30
C ALA A 56 1.49 -15.21 47.22
N THR A 57 0.86 -15.18 48.40
CA THR A 57 1.04 -14.05 49.34
C THR A 57 2.46 -13.91 49.89
N VAL A 58 3.15 -15.04 50.10
CA VAL A 58 4.56 -15.04 50.53
C VAL A 58 5.45 -14.50 49.42
N PHE A 59 5.19 -14.89 48.17
CA PHE A 59 5.90 -14.36 47.00
C PHE A 59 5.71 -12.84 46.86
N ASP A 60 4.47 -12.34 46.93
CA ASP A 60 4.17 -10.90 46.87
C ASP A 60 4.91 -10.11 47.96
N SER A 61 4.97 -10.67 49.17
CA SER A 61 5.65 -10.04 50.31
C SER A 61 7.16 -9.94 50.08
N MET A 62 7.79 -10.98 49.52
CA MET A 62 9.20 -10.95 49.17
C MET A 62 9.49 -9.94 48.05
N LEU A 63 8.67 -9.92 47.00
CA LEU A 63 8.83 -8.98 45.89
C LEU A 63 8.67 -7.54 46.37
N LYS A 64 7.67 -7.26 47.21
CA LYS A 64 7.47 -5.94 47.82
C LYS A 64 8.69 -5.51 48.64
N GLU A 65 9.22 -6.39 49.48
CA GLU A 65 10.40 -6.09 50.29
C GLU A 65 11.64 -5.80 49.41
N ILE A 66 11.79 -6.47 48.27
CA ILE A 66 12.83 -6.13 47.29
C ILE A 66 12.61 -4.70 46.78
N LEU A 67 11.41 -4.35 46.34
CA LEU A 67 11.11 -3.03 45.78
C LEU A 67 11.28 -1.90 46.80
N ASP A 68 10.91 -2.14 48.06
CA ASP A 68 11.03 -1.15 49.14
C ASP A 68 12.51 -0.89 49.52
N GLN A 69 13.37 -1.92 49.46
CA GLN A 69 14.74 -1.84 49.96
C GLN A 69 15.81 -1.65 48.87
N VAL A 70 15.50 -1.92 47.59
CA VAL A 70 16.48 -1.87 46.48
C VAL A 70 17.11 -0.49 46.26
N GLY A 71 16.41 0.59 46.63
CA GLY A 71 16.92 1.96 46.55
C GLY A 71 18.25 2.15 47.30
N GLY A 72 18.43 1.45 48.42
CA GLY A 72 19.63 1.51 49.26
C GLY A 72 20.78 0.60 48.82
N LEU A 73 20.61 -0.21 47.76
CA LEU A 73 21.61 -1.17 47.31
C LEU A 73 22.92 -0.46 46.93
N SER A 74 24.07 -0.93 47.40
CA SER A 74 25.38 -0.40 46.95
C SER A 74 26.48 -1.44 47.20
N SER A 75 27.63 -1.28 46.54
CA SER A 75 28.80 -2.13 46.78
C SER A 75 29.35 -2.00 48.21
N GLN A 76 29.00 -0.92 48.91
CA GLN A 76 29.44 -0.64 50.29
C GLN A 76 28.45 -1.20 51.33
N ASN A 77 27.17 -1.38 50.97
CA ASN A 77 26.14 -1.90 51.85
C ASN A 77 26.00 -3.43 51.69
N THR A 78 26.97 -4.16 52.24
CA THR A 78 27.07 -5.62 52.10
C THR A 78 25.94 -6.37 52.81
N GLU A 79 25.43 -5.86 53.92
CA GLU A 79 24.32 -6.46 54.67
C GLU A 79 23.01 -6.42 53.87
N LEU A 80 22.68 -5.26 53.29
CA LEU A 80 21.51 -5.12 52.41
C LEU A 80 21.66 -5.95 51.14
N CYS A 81 22.86 -5.99 50.56
CA CYS A 81 23.15 -6.86 49.41
C CYS A 81 22.90 -8.34 49.76
N ALA A 82 23.42 -8.82 50.89
CA ALA A 82 23.18 -10.18 51.35
C ALA A 82 21.70 -10.45 51.68
N PHE A 83 20.98 -9.46 52.20
CA PHE A 83 19.54 -9.57 52.43
C PHE A 83 18.74 -9.71 51.13
N LEU A 84 18.96 -8.84 50.15
CA LEU A 84 18.28 -8.89 48.85
C LEU A 84 18.63 -10.18 48.08
N ARG A 85 19.88 -10.64 48.15
CA ARG A 85 20.29 -11.93 47.56
C ARG A 85 19.54 -13.11 48.21
N ARG A 86 19.39 -13.13 49.54
CA ARG A 86 18.58 -14.15 50.24
C ARG A 86 17.11 -14.11 49.86
N LEU A 87 16.53 -12.93 49.62
CA LEU A 87 15.14 -12.81 49.16
C LEU A 87 14.98 -13.42 47.75
N LEU A 88 15.88 -13.10 46.82
CA LEU A 88 15.87 -13.68 45.46
C LEU A 88 16.05 -15.21 45.50
N GLU A 89 16.96 -15.72 46.34
CA GLU A 89 17.13 -17.17 46.56
C GLU A 89 15.86 -17.81 47.13
N SER A 90 15.17 -17.13 48.04
CA SER A 90 13.91 -17.62 48.63
C SER A 90 12.77 -17.65 47.61
N MET A 91 12.70 -16.66 46.72
CA MET A 91 11.78 -16.65 45.57
C MET A 91 12.05 -17.83 44.63
N MET A 92 13.33 -18.12 44.33
CA MET A 92 13.69 -19.29 43.52
C MET A 92 13.24 -20.60 44.18
N GLN A 93 13.46 -20.77 45.49
CA GLN A 93 13.01 -21.98 46.21
C GLN A 93 11.49 -22.16 46.15
N LEU A 94 10.73 -21.06 46.17
CA LEU A 94 9.28 -21.10 46.03
C LEU A 94 8.88 -21.57 44.62
N ILE A 95 9.53 -21.04 43.57
CA ILE A 95 9.34 -21.47 42.18
C ILE A 95 9.70 -22.94 41.98
N ASP A 96 10.78 -23.42 42.60
CA ASP A 96 11.18 -24.84 42.55
C ASP A 96 10.14 -25.74 43.23
N SER A 97 9.55 -25.27 44.34
CA SER A 97 8.49 -25.99 45.04
C SER A 97 7.21 -26.05 44.19
N LEU A 98 6.83 -24.95 43.52
CA LEU A 98 5.72 -24.97 42.54
C LEU A 98 6.02 -25.88 41.35
N SER A 99 7.28 -25.94 40.92
CA SER A 99 7.71 -26.86 39.86
C SER A 99 7.58 -28.32 40.31
N ALA A 100 7.74 -28.61 41.61
CA ALA A 100 7.44 -29.93 42.17
C ALA A 100 5.93 -30.23 42.15
N CYS A 101 5.07 -29.25 42.48
CA CYS A 101 3.61 -29.39 42.33
C CYS A 101 3.20 -29.74 40.89
N VAL A 102 3.72 -28.98 39.92
CA VAL A 102 3.44 -29.21 38.49
C VAL A 102 3.95 -30.58 38.03
N ARG A 103 5.17 -30.98 38.43
CA ARG A 103 5.71 -32.32 38.10
C ARG A 103 4.91 -33.46 38.73
N HIS A 104 4.37 -33.27 39.93
CA HIS A 104 3.52 -34.27 40.58
C HIS A 104 2.23 -34.51 39.80
N VAL A 105 1.52 -33.43 39.42
CA VAL A 105 0.36 -33.53 38.50
C VAL A 105 0.77 -34.15 37.17
N GLY A 106 1.96 -33.76 36.67
CA GLY A 106 2.62 -34.32 35.50
C GLY A 106 2.80 -35.84 35.54
N SER A 107 3.02 -36.41 36.73
CA SER A 107 3.41 -37.81 36.90
C SER A 107 2.26 -38.82 36.83
N PHE A 108 1.00 -38.34 36.92
CA PHE A 108 -0.16 -39.21 36.73
C PHE A 108 -0.35 -39.56 35.26
N ASP A 109 -0.69 -40.84 35.00
CA ASP A 109 -1.03 -41.34 33.67
C ASP A 109 -2.40 -40.83 33.18
N GLU A 110 -3.30 -40.55 34.12
CA GLU A 110 -4.63 -39.98 33.86
C GLU A 110 -4.54 -38.49 33.50
N ALA A 111 -5.32 -38.06 32.50
CA ALA A 111 -5.42 -36.65 32.13
C ALA A 111 -6.13 -35.86 33.25
N PRO A 112 -5.56 -34.74 33.73
CA PRO A 112 -6.19 -33.95 34.77
C PRO A 112 -7.39 -33.19 34.22
N TYR A 113 -8.48 -33.17 34.97
CA TYR A 113 -9.59 -32.23 34.78
C TYR A 113 -9.25 -30.90 35.46
N LEU A 114 -9.76 -29.77 34.96
CA LEU A 114 -9.41 -28.45 35.50
C LEU A 114 -9.86 -28.25 36.95
N ASP A 115 -11.01 -28.81 37.31
CA ASP A 115 -11.53 -28.79 38.68
C ASP A 115 -10.56 -29.44 39.69
N THR A 116 -9.87 -30.51 39.31
CA THR A 116 -8.92 -31.23 40.17
C THR A 116 -7.60 -30.50 40.42
N ILE A 117 -7.32 -29.42 39.67
CA ILE A 117 -6.08 -28.65 39.77
C ILE A 117 -6.29 -27.13 39.74
N ARG A 118 -7.52 -26.64 39.91
CA ARG A 118 -7.93 -25.25 39.65
C ARG A 118 -6.99 -24.20 40.25
N SER A 119 -6.58 -24.36 41.51
CA SER A 119 -5.71 -23.38 42.18
C SER A 119 -4.27 -23.34 41.64
N LEU A 120 -3.80 -24.40 40.98
CA LEU A 120 -2.43 -24.53 40.52
C LEU A 120 -2.11 -23.61 39.34
N PRO A 121 -2.83 -23.65 38.19
CA PRO A 121 -2.62 -22.71 37.11
C PRO A 121 -2.75 -21.25 37.57
N THR A 122 -3.77 -20.91 38.35
CA THR A 122 -3.97 -19.53 38.82
C THR A 122 -2.79 -19.01 39.64
N CYS A 123 -2.29 -19.81 40.60
CA CYS A 123 -1.15 -19.43 41.44
C CYS A 123 0.14 -19.32 40.62
N VAL A 124 0.42 -20.33 39.78
CA VAL A 124 1.64 -20.35 38.97
C VAL A 124 1.65 -19.21 37.96
N LEU A 125 0.55 -18.96 37.24
CA LEU A 125 0.46 -17.87 36.27
C LEU A 125 0.68 -16.50 36.91
N LYS A 126 0.12 -16.27 38.10
CA LYS A 126 0.37 -15.03 38.87
C LYS A 126 1.86 -14.87 39.20
N ILE A 127 2.49 -15.89 39.79
CA ILE A 127 3.89 -15.83 40.19
C ILE A 127 4.81 -15.68 38.97
N LEU A 128 4.52 -16.35 37.86
CA LEU A 128 5.24 -16.20 36.61
C LEU A 128 5.14 -14.77 36.07
N LYS A 129 3.93 -14.18 36.06
CA LYS A 129 3.70 -12.80 35.64
C LYS A 129 4.59 -11.84 36.44
N ASP A 130 4.54 -11.92 37.76
CA ASP A 130 5.29 -11.03 38.65
C ASP A 130 6.81 -11.27 38.54
N THR A 131 7.24 -12.53 38.38
CA THR A 131 8.65 -12.86 38.18
C THR A 131 9.19 -12.29 36.87
N PHE A 132 8.49 -12.51 35.75
CA PHE A 132 8.92 -11.99 34.45
C PHE A 132 8.88 -10.46 34.41
N GLN A 133 7.89 -9.83 35.06
CA GLN A 133 7.83 -8.37 35.17
C GLN A 133 9.05 -7.83 35.93
N HIS A 134 9.40 -8.42 37.07
CA HIS A 134 10.59 -8.03 37.83
C HIS A 134 11.88 -8.20 37.02
N CYS A 135 11.99 -9.29 36.27
CA CYS A 135 13.12 -9.50 35.36
C CYS A 135 13.18 -8.43 34.25
N LYS A 136 12.04 -8.07 33.64
CA LYS A 136 11.93 -7.02 32.62
C LYS A 136 12.38 -5.66 33.14
N ASP A 137 11.90 -5.29 34.33
CA ASP A 137 12.15 -3.98 34.90
C ASP A 137 13.48 -3.90 35.65
N SER A 138 14.23 -5.00 35.73
CA SER A 138 15.43 -5.12 36.55
C SER A 138 16.50 -4.05 36.28
N GLU A 139 16.68 -3.62 35.02
CA GLU A 139 17.61 -2.53 34.72
C GLU A 139 17.22 -1.22 35.43
N VAL A 140 15.92 -0.91 35.46
CA VAL A 140 15.35 0.27 36.10
C VAL A 140 15.34 0.09 37.62
N VAL A 141 14.85 -1.03 38.11
CA VAL A 141 14.70 -1.33 39.55
C VAL A 141 16.05 -1.28 40.27
N TYR A 142 17.11 -1.83 39.68
CA TYR A 142 18.43 -1.87 40.30
C TYR A 142 19.31 -0.65 39.96
N CYS A 143 18.88 0.27 39.08
CA CYS A 143 19.52 1.57 38.79
C CYS A 143 21.06 1.49 38.60
N GLY A 144 21.54 0.74 37.61
CA GLY A 144 22.98 0.60 37.34
C GLY A 144 23.75 -0.30 38.32
N ARG A 145 23.07 -0.86 39.34
CA ARG A 145 23.64 -1.80 40.33
C ARG A 145 23.22 -3.25 40.10
N LEU A 146 22.69 -3.54 38.92
CA LEU A 146 22.21 -4.86 38.50
C LEU A 146 23.28 -5.94 38.67
N SER A 147 24.55 -5.61 38.42
CA SER A 147 25.68 -6.54 38.52
C SER A 147 25.83 -7.21 39.89
N LEU A 148 25.28 -6.63 40.96
CA LEU A 148 25.33 -7.20 42.32
C LEU A 148 24.37 -8.38 42.52
N VAL A 149 23.38 -8.55 41.63
CA VAL A 149 22.33 -9.59 41.74
C VAL A 149 21.99 -10.26 40.39
N ALA A 150 22.69 -9.90 39.32
CA ALA A 150 22.40 -10.34 37.95
C ALA A 150 22.42 -11.87 37.81
N ASP A 151 23.32 -12.55 38.52
CA ASP A 151 23.43 -14.01 38.55
C ASP A 151 22.16 -14.66 39.11
N LEU A 152 21.61 -14.12 40.20
CA LEU A 152 20.38 -14.60 40.82
C LEU A 152 19.15 -14.27 39.99
N LEU A 153 19.08 -13.08 39.37
CA LEU A 153 17.98 -12.74 38.45
C LEU A 153 17.97 -13.64 37.22
N GLN A 154 19.13 -13.97 36.66
CA GLN A 154 19.23 -14.92 35.55
C GLN A 154 18.80 -16.34 35.98
N ALA A 155 19.17 -16.76 37.19
CA ALA A 155 18.75 -18.05 37.73
C ALA A 155 17.23 -18.09 37.99
N LEU A 156 16.67 -17.01 38.55
CA LEU A 156 15.24 -16.83 38.78
C LEU A 156 14.45 -16.88 37.47
N PHE A 157 14.91 -16.18 36.43
CA PHE A 157 14.30 -16.24 35.10
C PHE A 157 14.30 -17.65 34.51
N LYS A 158 15.41 -18.39 34.64
CA LYS A 158 15.50 -19.79 34.16
C LYS A 158 14.56 -20.71 34.92
N ALA A 159 14.45 -20.56 36.23
CA ALA A 159 13.53 -21.33 37.06
C ALA A 159 12.07 -21.05 36.67
N ALA A 160 11.71 -19.77 36.49
CA ALA A 160 10.40 -19.35 36.02
C ALA A 160 10.07 -19.90 34.61
N TYR A 161 11.04 -19.86 33.68
CA TYR A 161 10.85 -20.43 32.36
C TYR A 161 10.59 -21.95 32.42
N SER A 162 11.36 -22.68 33.23
CA SER A 162 11.14 -24.12 33.41
C SER A 162 9.78 -24.44 34.04
N LEU A 163 9.35 -23.65 35.03
CA LEU A 163 8.04 -23.77 35.66
C LEU A 163 6.92 -23.53 34.64
N GLN A 164 7.02 -22.46 33.84
CA GLN A 164 6.05 -22.17 32.79
C GLN A 164 5.97 -23.34 31.81
N LYS A 165 7.10 -23.83 31.31
CA LYS A 165 7.13 -24.96 30.37
C LYS A 165 6.41 -26.19 30.94
N GLY A 166 6.71 -26.56 32.18
CA GLY A 166 6.04 -27.68 32.85
C GLY A 166 4.54 -27.45 33.02
N LEU A 167 4.11 -26.23 33.36
CA LEU A 167 2.69 -25.90 33.47
C LEU A 167 1.98 -26.07 32.12
N LEU A 168 2.57 -25.54 31.04
CA LEU A 168 2.00 -25.66 29.70
C LEU A 168 1.88 -27.12 29.26
N GLU A 169 2.87 -27.97 29.57
CA GLU A 169 2.82 -29.42 29.31
C GLU A 169 1.68 -30.12 30.08
N VAL A 170 1.41 -29.72 31.33
CA VAL A 170 0.29 -30.25 32.11
C VAL A 170 -1.05 -29.78 31.53
N LEU A 171 -1.18 -28.49 31.23
CA LEU A 171 -2.41 -27.91 30.66
C LEU A 171 -2.72 -28.45 29.27
N ASP A 172 -1.72 -28.84 28.49
CA ASP A 172 -1.92 -29.42 27.15
C ASP A 172 -2.68 -30.76 27.20
N ARG A 173 -2.50 -31.51 28.29
CA ARG A 173 -3.15 -32.81 28.56
C ARG A 173 -4.57 -32.68 29.10
N VAL A 174 -4.99 -31.49 29.54
CA VAL A 174 -6.35 -31.26 30.05
C VAL A 174 -7.35 -31.52 28.93
N SER A 175 -8.39 -32.32 29.20
CA SER A 175 -9.50 -32.58 28.29
C SER A 175 -10.76 -31.85 28.77
N LEU A 176 -11.50 -31.27 27.84
CA LEU A 176 -12.79 -30.64 28.09
C LEU A 176 -13.83 -31.26 27.16
N ASP A 177 -14.94 -31.69 27.75
CA ASP A 177 -16.07 -32.27 27.04
C ASP A 177 -17.12 -31.19 26.71
N SER A 178 -18.00 -31.49 25.76
CA SER A 178 -19.08 -30.57 25.34
C SER A 178 -20.14 -30.31 26.42
N SER A 179 -20.05 -30.98 27.58
CA SER A 179 -20.88 -30.76 28.76
C SER A 179 -20.18 -29.95 29.87
N ALA A 180 -19.09 -29.24 29.54
CA ALA A 180 -18.36 -28.41 30.48
C ALA A 180 -19.29 -27.37 31.14
N SER A 181 -19.13 -27.20 32.44
CA SER A 181 -19.82 -26.21 33.27
C SER A 181 -19.30 -24.79 33.02
N ASP A 182 -20.12 -23.77 33.35
CA ASP A 182 -19.70 -22.36 33.28
C ASP A 182 -18.44 -22.07 34.12
N GLU A 183 -18.24 -22.82 35.22
CA GLU A 183 -17.05 -22.71 36.05
C GLU A 183 -15.79 -23.22 35.32
N GLU A 184 -15.88 -24.35 34.62
CA GLU A 184 -14.76 -24.88 33.83
C GLU A 184 -14.44 -23.97 32.63
N VAL A 185 -15.46 -23.35 32.02
CA VAL A 185 -15.28 -22.33 30.99
C VAL A 185 -14.55 -21.11 31.55
N SER A 186 -14.96 -20.64 32.74
CA SER A 186 -14.26 -19.55 33.46
C SER A 186 -12.81 -19.93 33.76
N ASP A 187 -12.53 -21.16 34.18
CA ASP A 187 -11.18 -21.63 34.46
C ASP A 187 -10.29 -21.58 33.19
N ILE A 188 -10.82 -21.97 32.03
CA ILE A 188 -10.09 -21.81 30.75
C ILE A 188 -9.86 -20.34 30.41
N VAL A 189 -10.83 -19.48 30.66
CA VAL A 189 -10.68 -18.03 30.44
C VAL A 189 -9.58 -17.49 31.36
N THR A 190 -9.44 -17.98 32.59
CA THR A 190 -8.30 -17.59 33.45
C THR A 190 -6.95 -18.03 32.89
N ILE A 191 -6.87 -19.14 32.13
CA ILE A 191 -5.64 -19.52 31.41
C ILE A 191 -5.27 -18.46 30.35
N HIS A 192 -6.24 -17.73 29.81
CA HIS A 192 -5.98 -16.61 28.90
C HIS A 192 -5.35 -15.39 29.57
N SER A 193 -5.17 -15.38 30.91
CA SER A 193 -4.25 -14.46 31.59
C SER A 193 -2.79 -14.64 31.14
N LEU A 194 -2.46 -15.73 30.44
CA LEU A 194 -1.21 -15.89 29.71
C LEU A 194 -0.97 -14.77 28.68
N LEU A 195 -2.03 -14.09 28.20
CA LEU A 195 -1.90 -12.92 27.33
C LEU A 195 -1.15 -11.77 28.02
N ASP A 196 -1.42 -11.52 29.30
CA ASP A 196 -0.69 -10.55 30.10
C ASP A 196 0.80 -10.92 30.12
N ILE A 197 1.11 -12.20 30.33
CA ILE A 197 2.48 -12.70 30.34
C ILE A 197 3.15 -12.48 28.97
N CYS A 198 2.44 -12.73 27.86
CA CYS A 198 2.95 -12.46 26.51
C CYS A 198 3.39 -11.00 26.33
N SER A 199 2.60 -10.04 26.83
CA SER A 199 2.96 -8.62 26.77
C SER A 199 4.25 -8.28 27.55
N ILE A 200 4.51 -9.00 28.64
CA ILE A 200 5.69 -8.82 29.47
C ILE A 200 6.92 -9.40 28.75
N ILE A 201 6.82 -10.63 28.27
CA ILE A 201 7.95 -11.40 27.70
C ILE A 201 8.34 -11.02 26.28
N SER A 202 7.56 -10.17 25.59
CA SER A 202 7.72 -9.86 24.17
C SER A 202 9.12 -9.41 23.75
N ASN A 203 9.82 -8.70 24.64
CA ASN A 203 11.19 -8.21 24.45
C ASN A 203 12.21 -8.85 25.40
N LEU A 204 11.81 -9.87 26.18
CA LEU A 204 12.69 -10.58 27.11
C LEU A 204 13.37 -11.78 26.43
N ASP A 205 12.57 -12.69 25.86
CA ASP A 205 13.08 -13.88 25.17
C ASP A 205 12.13 -14.33 24.05
N VAL A 206 12.66 -14.43 22.83
CA VAL A 206 11.88 -14.74 21.62
C VAL A 206 11.31 -16.16 21.65
N ALA A 207 12.04 -17.13 22.21
CA ALA A 207 11.60 -18.53 22.24
C ALA A 207 10.49 -18.72 23.27
N LEU A 208 10.65 -18.13 24.46
CA LEU A 208 9.63 -18.04 25.49
C LEU A 208 8.34 -17.44 24.92
N HIS A 209 8.44 -16.26 24.32
CA HIS A 209 7.31 -15.54 23.73
C HIS A 209 6.58 -16.35 22.66
N ALA A 210 7.31 -16.94 21.71
CA ALA A 210 6.72 -17.77 20.67
C ALA A 210 6.02 -19.02 21.24
N ASN A 211 6.60 -19.68 22.24
CA ASN A 211 6.02 -20.87 22.85
C ASN A 211 4.76 -20.56 23.66
N THR A 212 4.74 -19.45 24.41
CA THR A 212 3.54 -19.01 25.13
C THR A 212 2.40 -18.69 24.17
N TRP A 213 2.67 -17.99 23.06
CA TRP A 213 1.67 -17.75 22.03
C TRP A 213 1.17 -19.02 21.35
N LYS A 214 2.06 -19.96 21.01
CA LYS A 214 1.65 -21.26 20.44
C LYS A 214 0.66 -21.99 21.35
N PHE A 215 0.92 -21.97 22.66
CA PHE A 215 0.01 -22.56 23.63
C PHE A 215 -1.33 -21.81 23.69
N LEU A 216 -1.32 -20.47 23.78
CA LEU A 216 -2.54 -19.65 23.74
C LEU A 216 -3.40 -19.90 22.49
N ILE A 217 -2.76 -20.12 21.35
CA ILE A 217 -3.48 -20.46 20.10
C ILE A 217 -3.99 -21.90 20.18
N HIS A 218 -3.20 -22.84 20.72
CA HIS A 218 -3.61 -24.22 20.86
C HIS A 218 -4.80 -24.38 21.83
N SER A 219 -4.89 -23.59 22.89
CA SER A 219 -6.04 -23.61 23.81
C SER A 219 -7.35 -23.20 23.13
N LEU A 220 -7.30 -22.58 21.95
CA LEU A 220 -8.48 -22.29 21.13
C LEU A 220 -9.08 -23.54 20.46
N LYS A 221 -8.49 -24.74 20.66
CA LYS A 221 -9.15 -26.01 20.27
C LYS A 221 -10.55 -26.16 20.86
N TYR A 222 -10.83 -25.47 21.97
CA TYR A 222 -12.14 -25.41 22.63
C TYR A 222 -13.01 -24.20 22.19
N HIS A 223 -12.74 -23.61 21.02
CA HIS A 223 -13.37 -22.37 20.54
C HIS A 223 -14.89 -22.32 20.71
N SER A 224 -15.61 -23.40 20.38
CA SER A 224 -17.08 -23.43 20.48
C SER A 224 -17.62 -23.25 21.91
N LEU A 225 -16.80 -23.48 22.93
CA LEU A 225 -17.17 -23.29 24.34
C LEU A 225 -16.75 -21.92 24.88
N VAL A 226 -15.68 -21.34 24.34
CA VAL A 226 -15.05 -20.12 24.90
C VAL A 226 -15.26 -18.86 24.05
N GLU A 227 -15.75 -18.96 22.81
CA GLU A 227 -15.82 -17.83 21.88
C GLU A 227 -16.50 -16.58 22.47
N GLU A 228 -17.62 -16.71 23.17
CA GLU A 228 -18.29 -15.53 23.76
C GLU A 228 -17.55 -14.93 24.97
N HIS A 229 -16.66 -15.70 25.60
CA HIS A 229 -15.94 -15.33 26.82
C HIS A 229 -14.54 -14.81 26.55
N LEU A 230 -14.01 -15.00 25.34
CA LEU A 230 -12.67 -14.54 24.98
C LEU A 230 -12.63 -13.02 24.83
N HIS A 231 -11.57 -12.41 25.38
CA HIS A 231 -11.23 -11.02 25.12
C HIS A 231 -10.62 -10.85 23.71
N HIS A 232 -11.44 -11.08 22.68
CA HIS A 232 -11.06 -11.02 21.27
C HIS A 232 -10.33 -9.74 20.86
N ARG A 233 -10.74 -8.61 21.43
CA ARG A 233 -10.08 -7.32 21.21
C ARG A 233 -8.63 -7.33 21.68
N ASP A 234 -8.38 -7.83 22.89
CA ASP A 234 -7.06 -7.79 23.50
C ASP A 234 -6.11 -8.78 22.80
N ILE A 235 -6.62 -9.97 22.45
CA ILE A 235 -5.85 -10.97 21.70
C ILE A 235 -5.46 -10.44 20.31
N SER A 236 -6.42 -9.90 19.57
CA SER A 236 -6.16 -9.37 18.22
C SER A 236 -5.25 -8.14 18.23
N ALA A 237 -5.46 -7.22 19.17
CA ALA A 237 -4.59 -6.07 19.36
C ALA A 237 -3.15 -6.50 19.70
N ALA A 238 -2.98 -7.43 20.65
CA ALA A 238 -1.67 -7.93 21.03
C ALA A 238 -0.95 -8.64 19.87
N LEU A 239 -1.65 -9.42 19.04
CA LEU A 239 -1.06 -10.01 17.83
C LEU A 239 -0.63 -8.94 16.82
N CYS A 240 -1.43 -7.90 16.63
CA CYS A 240 -1.07 -6.77 15.77
C CYS A 240 0.17 -6.03 16.31
N ASP A 241 0.19 -5.70 17.60
CA ASP A 241 1.31 -4.99 18.23
C ASP A 241 2.61 -5.80 18.17
N ASN A 242 2.52 -7.12 18.36
CA ASN A 242 3.68 -8.02 18.27
C ASN A 242 4.21 -8.15 16.83
N LEU A 243 3.33 -8.23 15.83
CA LEU A 243 3.73 -8.20 14.42
C LEU A 243 4.42 -6.87 14.07
N SER A 244 3.80 -5.76 14.49
CA SER A 244 4.29 -4.39 14.30
C SER A 244 5.68 -4.19 14.89
N SER A 245 5.85 -4.61 16.14
CA SER A 245 7.11 -4.47 16.88
C SER A 245 8.21 -5.33 16.25
N SER A 246 7.88 -6.56 15.84
CA SER A 246 8.83 -7.44 15.16
C SER A 246 9.26 -6.86 13.81
N PHE A 247 8.33 -6.25 13.08
CA PHE A 247 8.61 -5.62 11.79
C PHE A 247 9.48 -4.37 11.95
N GLN A 248 9.15 -3.50 12.92
CA GLN A 248 9.94 -2.32 13.22
C GLN A 248 11.36 -2.67 13.65
N TYR A 249 11.51 -3.70 14.49
CA TYR A 249 12.82 -4.21 14.89
C TYR A 249 13.63 -4.75 13.69
N CYS A 250 12.99 -5.41 12.72
CA CYS A 250 13.65 -5.79 11.46
C CYS A 250 14.19 -4.58 10.70
N LEU A 251 13.42 -3.48 10.61
CA LEU A 251 13.87 -2.25 9.96
C LEU A 251 15.06 -1.61 10.70
N GLU A 252 14.99 -1.52 12.02
CA GLU A 252 16.09 -0.99 12.85
C GLU A 252 17.38 -1.79 12.69
N MET A 253 17.28 -3.13 12.71
CA MET A 253 18.45 -3.99 12.49
C MET A 253 19.02 -3.83 11.08
N ALA A 254 18.17 -3.65 10.07
CA ALA A 254 18.62 -3.48 8.70
C ALA A 254 19.27 -2.10 8.46
N GLU A 255 18.83 -1.05 9.16
CA GLU A 255 19.52 0.24 9.19
C GLU A 255 20.89 0.13 9.85
N GLN A 256 20.99 -0.53 11.01
CA GLN A 256 22.26 -0.76 11.69
C GLN A 256 23.26 -1.52 10.82
N MET A 257 22.81 -2.53 10.07
CA MET A 257 23.64 -3.26 9.11
C MET A 257 24.19 -2.39 7.97
N GLN A 258 23.46 -1.35 7.56
CA GLN A 258 23.96 -0.41 6.55
C GLN A 258 25.07 0.48 7.10
N PHE A 259 24.93 0.97 8.33
CA PHE A 259 25.97 1.75 8.98
C PHE A 259 27.21 0.90 9.34
N SER A 260 27.01 -0.37 9.73
CA SER A 260 28.09 -1.30 10.07
C SER A 260 28.78 -1.93 8.86
N SER A 261 28.20 -1.85 7.66
CA SER A 261 28.84 -2.28 6.40
C SER A 261 30.15 -1.55 6.04
N LEU A 262 30.49 -0.49 6.78
CA LEU A 262 31.78 0.21 6.74
C LEU A 262 32.85 -0.43 7.66
N GLN A 263 32.51 -1.43 8.50
CA GLN A 263 33.42 -2.15 9.40
C GLN A 263 33.17 -3.67 9.30
N GLU A 264 34.10 -4.40 8.64
CA GLU A 264 33.96 -5.78 8.15
C GLU A 264 33.72 -6.91 9.18
N THR A 265 33.44 -6.64 10.47
CA THR A 265 33.45 -7.67 11.53
C THR A 265 32.15 -7.86 12.34
N SER A 266 31.09 -7.04 12.20
CA SER A 266 29.84 -7.17 13.02
C SER A 266 28.63 -7.81 12.32
N GLN A 267 28.67 -7.99 10.99
CA GLN A 267 27.49 -8.34 10.16
C GLN A 267 26.77 -9.65 10.56
N THR A 268 27.47 -10.61 11.18
CA THR A 268 26.92 -11.94 11.48
C THR A 268 25.94 -11.97 12.66
N ALA A 269 26.05 -11.04 13.63
CA ALA A 269 25.18 -11.03 14.81
C ALA A 269 23.86 -10.30 14.55
N GLU A 270 23.93 -9.11 13.95
CA GLU A 270 22.78 -8.30 13.54
C GLU A 270 21.90 -9.08 12.55
N GLN A 271 22.50 -9.77 11.57
CA GLN A 271 21.77 -10.60 10.61
C GLN A 271 21.00 -11.74 11.30
N LYS A 272 21.57 -12.39 12.32
CA LYS A 272 20.85 -13.43 13.08
C LYS A 272 19.67 -12.86 13.87
N LEU A 273 19.79 -11.65 14.40
CA LEU A 273 18.71 -10.96 15.11
C LEU A 273 17.58 -10.58 14.14
N PHE A 274 17.93 -10.05 12.96
CA PHE A 274 16.98 -9.79 11.88
C PHE A 274 16.21 -11.05 11.47
N GLN A 275 16.91 -12.16 11.19
CA GLN A 275 16.28 -13.43 10.79
C GLN A 275 15.35 -13.99 11.88
N LYS A 276 15.72 -13.84 13.15
CA LYS A 276 14.84 -14.22 14.27
C LYS A 276 13.58 -13.38 14.30
N SER A 277 13.69 -12.07 14.15
CA SER A 277 12.53 -11.16 14.14
C SER A 277 11.65 -11.33 12.89
N ALA A 278 12.24 -11.60 11.73
CA ALA A 278 11.51 -11.92 10.51
C ALA A 278 10.67 -13.21 10.68
N LYS A 279 11.21 -14.24 11.35
CA LYS A 279 10.43 -15.43 11.71
C LYS A 279 9.27 -15.11 12.65
N MET A 280 9.44 -14.15 13.57
CA MET A 280 8.35 -13.69 14.45
C MET A 280 7.26 -12.95 13.67
N CYS A 281 7.63 -12.10 12.70
CA CYS A 281 6.67 -11.47 11.79
C CYS A 281 5.80 -12.52 11.09
N ARG A 282 6.44 -13.57 10.55
CA ARG A 282 5.72 -14.66 9.88
C ARG A 282 4.81 -15.41 10.84
N PHE A 283 5.30 -15.70 12.04
CA PHE A 283 4.54 -16.39 13.07
C PHE A 283 3.28 -15.60 13.48
N PHE A 284 3.41 -14.32 13.81
CA PHE A 284 2.28 -13.48 14.21
C PHE A 284 1.32 -13.21 13.06
N GLY A 285 1.83 -12.94 11.86
CA GLY A 285 0.99 -12.76 10.67
C GLY A 285 0.13 -13.99 10.38
N ASN A 286 0.74 -15.19 10.34
CA ASN A 286 0.00 -16.43 10.10
C ASN A 286 -0.98 -16.77 11.23
N THR A 287 -0.59 -16.48 12.48
CA THR A 287 -1.47 -16.64 13.63
C THR A 287 -2.70 -15.75 13.50
N LEU A 288 -2.52 -14.49 13.10
CA LEU A 288 -3.61 -13.55 12.93
C LEU A 288 -4.56 -13.99 11.80
N VAL A 289 -4.02 -14.49 10.68
CA VAL A 289 -4.83 -15.07 9.60
C VAL A 289 -5.70 -16.21 10.12
N HIS A 290 -5.13 -17.16 10.85
CA HIS A 290 -5.88 -18.26 11.45
C HIS A 290 -6.94 -17.76 12.43
N TYR A 291 -6.58 -16.81 13.29
CA TYR A 291 -7.49 -16.29 14.31
C TYR A 291 -8.71 -15.58 13.69
N ILE A 292 -8.51 -14.75 12.67
CA ILE A 292 -9.62 -14.06 11.99
C ILE A 292 -10.49 -15.07 11.22
N LYS A 293 -9.89 -16.09 10.62
CA LYS A 293 -10.64 -17.14 9.92
C LYS A 293 -11.60 -17.88 10.87
N GLU A 294 -11.16 -18.19 12.08
CA GLU A 294 -11.98 -18.92 13.06
C GLU A 294 -12.99 -18.00 13.79
N PHE A 295 -12.61 -16.76 14.13
CA PHE A 295 -13.42 -15.86 14.98
C PHE A 295 -13.94 -14.61 14.27
N GLY A 296 -14.08 -14.65 12.94
CA GLY A 296 -14.36 -13.48 12.09
C GLY A 296 -15.58 -12.66 12.51
N SER A 297 -16.64 -13.30 13.03
CA SER A 297 -17.85 -12.64 13.55
C SER A 297 -17.58 -11.67 14.70
N PHE A 298 -16.55 -11.92 15.51
CA PHE A 298 -16.16 -11.08 16.66
C PHE A 298 -15.17 -9.97 16.26
N MET A 299 -14.58 -10.04 15.06
CA MET A 299 -13.50 -9.17 14.62
C MET A 299 -13.95 -7.80 14.11
N THR A 300 -15.25 -7.58 13.87
CA THR A 300 -15.78 -6.33 13.31
C THR A 300 -15.36 -5.09 14.14
N LYS A 301 -15.27 -5.23 15.47
CA LYS A 301 -14.86 -4.13 16.37
C LYS A 301 -13.34 -3.89 16.40
N CYS A 302 -12.56 -4.78 15.80
CA CYS A 302 -11.09 -4.76 15.81
C CYS A 302 -10.49 -4.27 14.48
N CYS A 303 -11.32 -4.01 13.46
CA CYS A 303 -10.87 -3.64 12.11
C CYS A 303 -9.92 -2.44 12.06
N HIS A 304 -10.04 -1.48 12.99
CA HIS A 304 -9.14 -0.34 13.06
C HIS A 304 -7.67 -0.74 13.35
N HIS A 305 -7.44 -1.75 14.20
CA HIS A 305 -6.09 -2.26 14.46
C HIS A 305 -5.50 -2.94 13.22
N PHE A 306 -6.31 -3.71 12.49
CA PHE A 306 -5.88 -4.33 11.23
C PHE A 306 -5.56 -3.28 10.17
N TYR A 307 -6.38 -2.24 10.07
CA TYR A 307 -6.09 -1.13 9.18
C TYR A 307 -4.79 -0.39 9.57
N GLN A 308 -4.54 -0.17 10.86
CA GLN A 308 -3.28 0.41 11.35
C GLN A 308 -2.05 -0.43 10.97
N LEU A 309 -2.16 -1.77 10.96
CA LEU A 309 -1.09 -2.63 10.45
C LEU A 309 -0.75 -2.32 9.00
N TYR A 310 -1.73 -2.14 8.12
CA TYR A 310 -1.48 -1.79 6.70
C TYR A 310 -1.01 -0.36 6.49
N LEU A 311 -1.32 0.54 7.43
CA LEU A 311 -0.74 1.89 7.42
C LEU A 311 0.75 1.89 7.77
N GLN A 312 1.30 0.79 8.29
CA GLN A 312 2.73 0.70 8.47
C GLN A 312 3.44 0.83 7.14
N LYS A 313 4.56 1.52 7.21
CA LYS A 313 5.33 1.91 6.04
C LYS A 313 6.17 0.74 5.55
N PHE A 314 5.51 -0.26 4.96
CA PHE A 314 6.18 -1.35 4.24
C PHE A 314 6.95 -0.79 3.03
N PRO A 315 8.24 -1.13 2.87
CA PRO A 315 8.99 -0.80 1.66
C PRO A 315 8.32 -1.43 0.41
N PRO A 316 8.33 -0.74 -0.74
CA PRO A 316 8.98 0.54 -0.99
C PRO A 316 8.03 1.73 -0.71
N ASN A 317 8.40 2.60 0.23
CA ASN A 317 7.77 3.91 0.39
C ASN A 317 8.83 5.00 0.70
N LEU A 318 8.46 6.26 0.49
CA LEU A 318 9.39 7.40 0.65
C LEU A 318 9.93 7.58 2.06
N SER A 319 9.27 7.04 3.08
CA SER A 319 9.69 7.17 4.47
C SER A 319 10.25 5.88 5.07
N SER A 320 10.34 4.79 4.30
CA SER A 320 10.94 3.54 4.75
C SER A 320 12.43 3.54 4.46
N PRO A 321 13.25 2.96 5.33
CA PRO A 321 14.68 2.82 5.06
C PRO A 321 14.92 2.03 3.78
N LEU A 322 15.95 2.42 3.04
CA LEU A 322 16.34 1.75 1.80
C LEU A 322 16.99 0.40 2.14
N LEU A 323 16.26 -0.71 2.04
CA LEU A 323 16.79 -2.03 2.39
C LEU A 323 17.63 -2.65 1.26
N PRO A 324 18.75 -3.36 1.57
CA PRO A 324 19.42 -4.22 0.60
C PRO A 324 18.45 -5.26 0.01
N PRO A 325 18.57 -5.63 -1.28
CA PRO A 325 17.59 -6.48 -1.96
C PRO A 325 17.31 -7.81 -1.25
N GLY A 326 18.34 -8.48 -0.71
CA GLY A 326 18.17 -9.76 -0.01
C GLY A 326 17.40 -9.65 1.30
N LEU A 327 17.61 -8.57 2.07
CA LEU A 327 16.86 -8.32 3.32
C LEU A 327 15.43 -7.89 3.03
N SER A 328 15.22 -7.09 1.98
CA SER A 328 13.90 -6.70 1.50
C SER A 328 13.07 -7.93 1.10
N GLU A 329 13.66 -8.85 0.33
CA GLU A 329 12.99 -10.09 -0.07
C GLU A 329 12.64 -10.96 1.14
N GLU A 330 13.58 -11.17 2.07
CA GLU A 330 13.31 -11.94 3.29
C GLU A 330 12.17 -11.33 4.12
N LEU A 331 12.14 -10.00 4.27
CA LEU A 331 11.10 -9.29 4.99
C LEU A 331 9.74 -9.36 4.28
N ASN A 332 9.73 -9.30 2.95
CA ASN A 332 8.51 -9.48 2.16
C ASN A 332 7.94 -10.90 2.36
N VAL A 333 8.78 -11.94 2.32
CA VAL A 333 8.32 -13.32 2.57
C VAL A 333 7.90 -13.51 4.04
N ALA A 334 8.49 -12.78 4.97
CA ALA A 334 8.19 -12.87 6.39
C ALA A 334 6.92 -12.12 6.80
N ALA A 335 6.68 -10.91 6.31
CA ALA A 335 5.59 -10.03 6.76
C ALA A 335 4.55 -9.79 5.67
N ARG A 336 4.97 -9.51 4.42
CA ARG A 336 4.05 -9.14 3.34
C ARG A 336 3.15 -10.30 2.93
N ILE A 337 3.69 -11.52 2.76
CA ILE A 337 2.89 -12.70 2.39
C ILE A 337 1.78 -12.99 3.42
N PRO A 338 2.05 -13.06 4.74
CA PRO A 338 0.99 -13.22 5.73
C PRO A 338 -0.01 -12.07 5.74
N LEU A 339 0.42 -10.83 5.49
CA LEU A 339 -0.49 -9.70 5.35
C LEU A 339 -1.37 -9.80 4.11
N ASP A 340 -0.86 -10.28 2.98
CA ASP A 340 -1.71 -10.48 1.80
C ASP A 340 -2.75 -11.59 2.08
N ALA A 341 -2.39 -12.65 2.82
CA ALA A 341 -3.34 -13.67 3.27
C ALA A 341 -4.33 -13.14 4.32
N LEU A 342 -3.91 -12.22 5.18
CA LEU A 342 -4.74 -11.55 6.16
C LEU A 342 -5.80 -10.70 5.47
N LEU A 343 -5.41 -9.98 4.41
CA LEU A 343 -6.31 -9.12 3.65
C LEU A 343 -7.49 -9.95 3.13
N PHE A 344 -7.21 -11.13 2.59
CA PHE A 344 -8.22 -12.06 2.09
C PHE A 344 -9.29 -12.40 3.15
N GLN A 345 -8.88 -12.59 4.41
CA GLN A 345 -9.81 -12.88 5.52
C GLN A 345 -10.59 -11.64 5.97
N LEU A 346 -10.07 -10.43 5.72
CA LEU A 346 -10.69 -9.17 6.11
C LEU A 346 -11.70 -8.64 5.10
N LEU A 347 -11.62 -9.04 3.82
CA LEU A 347 -12.51 -8.55 2.75
C LEU A 347 -14.02 -8.71 3.06
N PRO A 348 -14.49 -9.79 3.70
CA PRO A 348 -15.91 -9.93 4.06
C PRO A 348 -16.38 -8.99 5.18
N LEU A 349 -15.45 -8.39 5.94
CA LEU A 349 -15.80 -7.55 7.10
C LEU A 349 -16.15 -6.12 6.66
N ARG A 350 -17.43 -5.75 6.77
CA ARG A 350 -17.91 -4.39 6.44
C ARG A 350 -17.12 -3.28 7.13
N ALA A 351 -16.86 -3.40 8.43
CA ALA A 351 -16.11 -2.39 9.18
C ALA A 351 -14.67 -2.19 8.68
N PHE A 352 -14.06 -3.21 8.06
CA PHE A 352 -12.76 -3.06 7.41
C PHE A 352 -12.87 -2.31 6.09
N ALA A 353 -13.91 -2.61 5.30
CA ALA A 353 -14.18 -1.94 4.03
C ALA A 353 -14.50 -0.44 4.22
N GLU A 354 -15.14 -0.07 5.33
CA GLU A 354 -15.41 1.32 5.74
C GLU A 354 -14.12 2.06 6.16
N ALA A 355 -13.17 1.38 6.82
CA ALA A 355 -11.91 1.99 7.26
C ALA A 355 -10.85 2.12 6.15
N ALA A 356 -10.91 1.28 5.12
CA ALA A 356 -9.89 1.20 4.08
C ALA A 356 -9.83 2.45 3.19
N SER A 357 -8.78 3.27 3.35
CA SER A 357 -8.63 4.53 2.57
C SER A 357 -7.25 4.75 1.95
N GLN A 358 -6.30 3.83 2.13
CA GLN A 358 -4.93 3.95 1.63
C GLN A 358 -4.82 3.34 0.22
N CYS A 359 -4.16 4.05 -0.71
CA CYS A 359 -4.17 3.71 -2.14
C CYS A 359 -3.62 2.30 -2.45
N LEU A 360 -2.45 1.93 -1.92
CA LEU A 360 -1.83 0.63 -2.20
C LEU A 360 -2.58 -0.54 -1.55
N LEU A 361 -3.23 -0.32 -0.40
CA LEU A 361 -4.11 -1.27 0.24
C LEU A 361 -5.35 -1.50 -0.64
N LEU A 362 -5.97 -0.43 -1.14
CA LEU A 362 -7.11 -0.56 -2.04
C LEU A 362 -6.72 -1.25 -3.36
N VAL A 363 -5.52 -1.01 -3.89
CA VAL A 363 -4.98 -1.79 -5.02
C VAL A 363 -4.82 -3.27 -4.66
N SER A 364 -4.30 -3.58 -3.47
CA SER A 364 -4.18 -4.96 -2.99
C SER A 364 -5.55 -5.64 -2.79
N VAL A 365 -6.57 -4.88 -2.38
CA VAL A 365 -7.96 -5.34 -2.29
C VAL A 365 -8.47 -5.70 -3.68
N MET A 366 -8.27 -4.83 -4.67
CA MET A 366 -8.70 -5.07 -6.05
C MET A 366 -8.15 -6.38 -6.61
N ASP A 367 -6.88 -6.68 -6.36
CA ASP A 367 -6.22 -7.89 -6.86
C ASP A 367 -6.84 -9.19 -6.31
N GLN A 368 -7.36 -9.15 -5.10
CA GLN A 368 -7.92 -10.33 -4.44
C GLN A 368 -9.44 -10.43 -4.61
N LEU A 369 -10.12 -9.33 -4.93
CA LEU A 369 -11.59 -9.26 -4.93
C LEU A 369 -12.23 -10.20 -5.96
N GLY A 370 -11.59 -10.42 -7.12
CA GLY A 370 -12.11 -11.32 -8.15
C GLY A 370 -12.24 -12.79 -7.70
N SER A 371 -11.54 -13.18 -6.63
CA SER A 371 -11.61 -14.53 -6.05
C SER A 371 -12.61 -14.67 -4.89
N GLN A 372 -13.24 -13.57 -4.47
CA GLN A 372 -14.18 -13.55 -3.36
C GLN A 372 -15.61 -13.91 -3.80
N PRO A 373 -16.47 -14.37 -2.87
CA PRO A 373 -17.90 -14.53 -3.09
C PRO A 373 -18.62 -13.25 -3.56
N GLU A 374 -19.76 -13.40 -4.24
CA GLU A 374 -20.49 -12.29 -4.88
C GLU A 374 -20.97 -11.23 -3.87
N ASP A 375 -21.38 -11.63 -2.66
CA ASP A 375 -21.79 -10.73 -1.57
C ASP A 375 -20.63 -9.84 -1.09
N VAL A 376 -19.42 -10.40 -1.04
CA VAL A 376 -18.21 -9.64 -0.71
C VAL A 376 -17.86 -8.71 -1.86
N GLN A 377 -17.94 -9.15 -3.12
CA GLN A 377 -17.72 -8.28 -4.27
C GLN A 377 -18.71 -7.10 -4.28
N GLN A 378 -19.98 -7.36 -4.01
CA GLN A 378 -21.02 -6.35 -3.95
C GLN A 378 -20.70 -5.30 -2.88
N LEU A 379 -20.31 -5.72 -1.67
CA LEU A 379 -19.91 -4.83 -0.58
C LEU A 379 -18.87 -3.78 -1.02
N TRP A 380 -17.85 -4.21 -1.78
CA TRP A 380 -16.76 -3.34 -2.22
C TRP A 380 -17.11 -2.52 -3.48
N TYR A 381 -17.78 -3.10 -4.47
CA TYR A 381 -18.09 -2.41 -5.72
C TYR A 381 -19.23 -1.40 -5.59
N THR A 382 -20.25 -1.66 -4.77
CA THR A 382 -21.37 -0.72 -4.61
C THR A 382 -21.13 0.32 -3.52
N GLY A 383 -20.24 0.03 -2.57
CA GLY A 383 -20.11 0.79 -1.33
C GLY A 383 -21.32 0.61 -0.41
N SER A 384 -21.31 1.31 0.73
CA SER A 384 -22.36 1.27 1.76
C SER A 384 -22.90 2.68 2.01
N LEU A 385 -24.22 2.84 1.87
CA LEU A 385 -24.96 4.08 2.18
C LEU A 385 -25.50 4.11 3.62
N PHE A 386 -25.23 3.07 4.43
CA PHE A 386 -25.96 2.80 5.67
C PHE A 386 -25.20 3.17 6.96
N SER A 387 -24.04 3.82 6.86
CA SER A 387 -23.22 4.24 8.02
C SER A 387 -23.06 5.77 8.08
N GLU A 388 -22.74 6.31 9.26
CA GLU A 388 -22.44 7.75 9.48
C GLU A 388 -21.20 8.21 8.68
N GLU A 389 -20.34 7.26 8.26
CA GLU A 389 -19.24 7.47 7.33
C GLU A 389 -19.58 6.85 5.96
N ILE A 390 -19.61 7.68 4.90
CA ILE A 390 -19.94 7.26 3.54
C ILE A 390 -18.78 6.41 2.99
N GLN A 391 -18.99 5.09 2.86
CA GLN A 391 -18.06 4.21 2.18
C GLN A 391 -18.16 4.42 0.67
N LEU A 392 -17.08 4.90 0.05
CA LEU A 392 -17.01 5.07 -1.40
C LEU A 392 -16.91 3.71 -2.11
N PRO A 393 -17.55 3.53 -3.28
CA PRO A 393 -17.28 2.40 -4.17
C PRO A 393 -15.79 2.21 -4.44
N LEU A 394 -15.32 0.97 -4.59
CA LEU A 394 -13.89 0.64 -4.70
C LEU A 394 -13.13 1.49 -5.73
N TYR A 395 -13.64 1.62 -6.95
CA TYR A 395 -12.97 2.43 -7.99
C TYR A 395 -12.88 3.91 -7.62
N GLU A 396 -13.93 4.46 -7.01
CA GLU A 396 -13.94 5.85 -6.53
C GLU A 396 -12.99 6.02 -5.34
N ALA A 397 -12.90 5.04 -4.44
CA ALA A 397 -11.96 5.04 -3.33
C ALA A 397 -10.50 5.00 -3.80
N VAL A 398 -10.18 4.17 -4.80
CA VAL A 398 -8.83 4.05 -5.39
C VAL A 398 -8.41 5.36 -6.04
N LEU A 399 -9.26 5.93 -6.92
CA LEU A 399 -8.93 7.18 -7.59
C LEU A 399 -8.90 8.37 -6.61
N SER A 400 -9.78 8.38 -5.60
CA SER A 400 -9.77 9.42 -4.54
C SER A 400 -8.53 9.35 -3.66
N SER A 401 -8.09 8.14 -3.30
CA SER A 401 -6.89 7.93 -2.49
C SER A 401 -5.61 8.22 -3.28
N PHE A 402 -5.59 7.94 -4.59
CA PHE A 402 -4.47 8.28 -5.48
C PHE A 402 -4.17 9.78 -5.49
N ARG A 403 -5.20 10.63 -5.36
CA ARG A 403 -5.03 12.09 -5.21
C ARG A 403 -4.12 12.48 -4.05
N ARG A 404 -4.11 11.69 -2.98
CA ARG A 404 -3.28 11.93 -1.79
C ARG A 404 -1.82 11.48 -1.97
N CYS A 405 -1.51 10.75 -3.04
CA CYS A 405 -0.18 10.22 -3.35
C CYS A 405 0.65 11.13 -4.28
N TYR A 406 0.36 12.44 -4.28
CA TYR A 406 1.01 13.40 -5.17
C TYR A 406 2.55 13.42 -5.04
N THR A 407 3.06 13.24 -3.82
CA THR A 407 4.50 13.21 -3.56
C THR A 407 5.15 11.98 -4.19
N GLU A 408 4.53 10.81 -4.01
CA GLU A 408 4.96 9.53 -4.56
C GLU A 408 4.82 9.47 -6.09
N CYS A 409 3.87 10.22 -6.68
CA CYS A 409 3.76 10.37 -8.12
C CYS A 409 4.86 11.28 -8.72
N ARG A 410 5.40 12.22 -7.93
CA ARG A 410 6.43 13.17 -8.39
C ARG A 410 7.86 12.71 -8.13
N LEU A 411 8.07 11.96 -7.06
CA LEU A 411 9.37 11.39 -6.70
C LEU A 411 9.48 9.95 -7.22
N PRO A 412 10.68 9.43 -7.48
CA PRO A 412 10.88 8.09 -8.02
C PRO A 412 10.61 7.02 -6.94
N VAL A 413 9.35 6.84 -6.56
CA VAL A 413 8.89 5.64 -5.86
C VAL A 413 8.70 4.55 -6.90
N LEU A 414 9.54 3.53 -6.81
CA LEU A 414 9.53 2.41 -7.71
C LEU A 414 8.84 1.22 -7.03
N LEU A 415 7.79 0.73 -7.66
CA LEU A 415 7.02 -0.44 -7.23
C LEU A 415 7.30 -1.61 -8.17
N PRO A 416 7.11 -2.85 -7.70
CA PRO A 416 7.17 -4.02 -8.57
C PRO A 416 6.13 -3.91 -9.69
N GLY A 417 6.59 -4.02 -10.94
CA GLY A 417 5.73 -4.15 -12.12
C GLY A 417 5.27 -5.59 -12.33
N VAL A 418 4.46 -5.81 -13.36
CA VAL A 418 4.00 -7.16 -13.74
C VAL A 418 5.09 -7.88 -14.53
N MET A 419 5.34 -9.16 -14.22
CA MET A 419 6.25 -10.00 -15.01
C MET A 419 5.62 -10.32 -16.36
N MET A 420 6.31 -9.97 -17.45
CA MET A 420 5.88 -10.27 -18.82
C MET A 420 6.71 -11.41 -19.39
N ASN A 421 6.09 -12.57 -19.66
CA ASN A 421 6.62 -13.69 -20.46
C ASN A 421 8.16 -13.85 -20.47
N GLY A 422 8.74 -14.24 -19.33
CA GLY A 422 10.17 -14.56 -19.21
C GLY A 422 11.12 -13.36 -19.05
N GLN A 423 10.61 -12.13 -18.97
CA GLN A 423 11.39 -10.96 -18.61
C GLN A 423 11.47 -10.79 -17.08
N ALA A 424 12.60 -10.26 -16.61
CA ALA A 424 12.76 -9.89 -15.20
C ALA A 424 11.71 -8.84 -14.80
N GLN A 425 11.23 -8.92 -13.56
CA GLN A 425 10.25 -7.98 -13.03
C GLN A 425 10.82 -6.55 -13.06
N ALA A 426 10.23 -5.68 -13.87
CA ALA A 426 10.65 -4.30 -13.99
C ALA A 426 10.10 -3.47 -12.82
N SER A 427 10.87 -2.47 -12.39
CA SER A 427 10.41 -1.44 -11.47
C SER A 427 9.62 -0.37 -12.22
N VAL A 428 8.44 0.00 -11.72
CA VAL A 428 7.52 0.95 -12.37
C VAL A 428 7.11 2.07 -11.41
N THR A 429 6.62 3.18 -11.95
CA THR A 429 6.12 4.31 -11.13
C THR A 429 4.81 3.96 -10.43
N LEU A 430 4.46 4.70 -9.38
CA LEU A 430 3.16 4.55 -8.71
C LEU A 430 1.98 4.65 -9.68
N HIS A 431 1.99 5.63 -10.59
CA HIS A 431 0.93 5.78 -11.59
C HIS A 431 0.80 4.53 -12.46
N GLN A 432 1.92 4.00 -12.98
CA GLN A 432 1.89 2.81 -13.83
C GLN A 432 1.42 1.58 -13.06
N HIS A 433 1.88 1.42 -11.82
CA HIS A 433 1.43 0.33 -10.95
C HIS A 433 -0.10 0.38 -10.76
N VAL A 434 -0.63 1.48 -10.23
CA VAL A 434 -2.08 1.64 -9.98
C VAL A 434 -2.89 1.46 -11.27
N CYS A 435 -2.44 2.04 -12.39
CA CYS A 435 -3.13 1.93 -13.68
C CYS A 435 -3.21 0.48 -14.17
N VAL A 436 -2.13 -0.28 -14.10
CA VAL A 436 -2.12 -1.69 -14.53
C VAL A 436 -3.08 -2.53 -13.70
N HIS A 437 -3.09 -2.33 -12.38
CA HIS A 437 -4.01 -3.05 -11.48
C HIS A 437 -5.47 -2.66 -11.67
N LEU A 438 -5.76 -1.36 -11.90
CA LEU A 438 -7.08 -0.89 -12.33
C LEU A 438 -7.53 -1.60 -13.61
N CYS A 439 -6.70 -1.61 -14.65
CA CYS A 439 -7.00 -2.27 -15.92
C CYS A 439 -7.20 -3.78 -15.76
N ALA A 440 -6.37 -4.45 -14.94
CA ALA A 440 -6.52 -5.88 -14.66
C ALA A 440 -7.87 -6.19 -13.99
N SER A 441 -8.27 -5.37 -13.01
CA SER A 441 -9.60 -5.49 -12.38
C SER A 441 -10.73 -5.24 -13.37
N VAL A 442 -10.63 -4.22 -14.24
CA VAL A 442 -11.62 -3.95 -15.29
C VAL A 442 -11.75 -5.15 -16.24
N ALA A 443 -10.64 -5.78 -16.62
CA ALA A 443 -10.66 -6.97 -17.49
C ALA A 443 -11.40 -8.17 -16.86
N ALA A 444 -11.42 -8.26 -15.53
CA ALA A 444 -12.10 -9.30 -14.77
C ALA A 444 -13.48 -8.88 -14.22
N LEU A 445 -13.94 -7.67 -14.53
CA LEU A 445 -15.15 -7.08 -13.95
C LEU A 445 -16.43 -7.74 -14.49
N GLN A 446 -17.36 -8.06 -13.60
CA GLN A 446 -18.67 -8.58 -13.98
C GLN A 446 -19.56 -7.49 -14.59
N PRO A 447 -20.42 -7.81 -15.58
CA PRO A 447 -21.26 -6.81 -16.26
C PRO A 447 -22.17 -5.98 -15.34
N ALA A 448 -22.59 -6.53 -14.19
CA ALA A 448 -23.44 -5.85 -13.22
C ALA A 448 -22.81 -4.56 -12.66
N TYR A 449 -21.48 -4.49 -12.58
CA TYR A 449 -20.75 -3.37 -11.98
C TYR A 449 -20.21 -2.38 -13.02
N PHE A 450 -20.40 -2.64 -14.32
CA PHE A 450 -19.84 -1.82 -15.39
C PHE A 450 -20.38 -0.38 -15.37
N SER A 451 -21.69 -0.22 -15.08
CA SER A 451 -22.30 1.10 -14.96
C SER A 451 -21.69 1.96 -13.84
N LEU A 452 -21.26 1.34 -12.73
CA LEU A 452 -20.60 2.02 -11.62
C LEU A 452 -19.19 2.46 -12.02
N LEU A 453 -18.46 1.61 -12.75
CA LEU A 453 -17.17 1.96 -13.32
C LEU A 453 -17.29 3.16 -14.26
N GLU A 454 -18.24 3.14 -15.20
CA GLU A 454 -18.44 4.25 -16.15
C GLU A 454 -18.75 5.58 -15.45
N GLN A 455 -19.66 5.56 -14.47
CA GLN A 455 -19.99 6.75 -13.68
C GLN A 455 -18.76 7.29 -12.94
N CYS A 456 -17.95 6.39 -12.37
CA CYS A 456 -16.70 6.75 -11.72
C CYS A 456 -15.72 7.40 -12.72
N LEU A 457 -15.46 6.76 -13.87
CA LEU A 457 -14.54 7.30 -14.88
C LEU A 457 -14.98 8.68 -15.39
N VAL A 458 -16.26 8.87 -15.70
CA VAL A 458 -16.81 10.18 -16.11
C VAL A 458 -16.52 11.24 -15.03
N ARG A 459 -16.84 10.94 -13.77
CA ARG A 459 -16.63 11.87 -12.65
C ARG A 459 -15.18 12.28 -12.49
N PHE A 460 -14.25 11.33 -12.60
CA PHE A 460 -12.82 11.59 -12.42
C PHE A 460 -12.18 12.24 -13.65
N VAL A 461 -12.69 12.02 -14.86
CA VAL A 461 -12.22 12.78 -16.03
C VAL A 461 -12.64 14.25 -15.96
N LEU A 462 -13.85 14.53 -15.46
CA LEU A 462 -14.41 15.88 -15.37
C LEU A 462 -13.94 16.70 -14.16
N GLN A 463 -13.07 16.14 -13.31
CA GLN A 463 -12.54 16.81 -12.12
C GLN A 463 -11.32 17.71 -12.44
N PRO A 464 -10.96 18.67 -11.57
CA PRO A 464 -9.83 19.57 -11.80
C PRO A 464 -8.45 18.93 -11.55
N ASP A 465 -8.37 17.83 -10.80
CA ASP A 465 -7.10 17.14 -10.52
C ASP A 465 -6.59 16.38 -11.76
N THR A 466 -5.56 16.89 -12.40
CA THR A 466 -5.02 16.32 -13.65
C THR A 466 -4.46 14.91 -13.45
N HIS A 467 -3.84 14.58 -12.31
CA HIS A 467 -3.23 13.25 -12.12
C HIS A 467 -4.30 12.17 -12.04
N CYS A 468 -5.37 12.42 -11.28
CA CYS A 468 -6.50 11.51 -11.17
C CYS A 468 -7.30 11.44 -12.48
N ALA A 469 -7.44 12.57 -13.20
CA ALA A 469 -8.08 12.60 -14.50
C ALA A 469 -7.30 11.75 -15.53
N LEU A 470 -5.96 11.84 -15.58
CA LEU A 470 -5.15 11.00 -16.46
C LEU A 470 -5.29 9.52 -16.14
N LEU A 471 -5.25 9.15 -14.86
CA LEU A 471 -5.41 7.77 -14.44
C LEU A 471 -6.77 7.21 -14.87
N ALA A 472 -7.83 8.01 -14.72
CA ALA A 472 -9.16 7.68 -15.22
C ALA A 472 -9.19 7.59 -16.76
N ILE A 473 -8.54 8.51 -17.48
CA ILE A 473 -8.41 8.44 -18.94
C ILE A 473 -7.73 7.16 -19.38
N ASP A 474 -6.61 6.78 -18.75
CA ASP A 474 -5.88 5.54 -19.07
C ASP A 474 -6.72 4.30 -18.83
N THR A 475 -7.42 4.24 -17.69
CA THR A 475 -8.33 3.12 -17.36
C THR A 475 -9.52 3.07 -18.32
N TRP A 476 -10.06 4.22 -18.72
CA TRP A 476 -11.16 4.28 -19.68
C TRP A 476 -10.71 3.87 -21.09
N CYS A 477 -9.53 4.29 -21.54
CA CYS A 477 -8.95 3.84 -22.80
C CYS A 477 -8.77 2.31 -22.83
N PHE A 478 -8.37 1.70 -21.72
CA PHE A 478 -8.30 0.23 -21.60
C PHE A 478 -9.69 -0.40 -21.65
N THR A 479 -10.68 0.19 -20.97
CA THR A 479 -12.07 -0.30 -20.97
C THR A 479 -12.63 -0.37 -22.39
N VAL A 480 -12.38 0.66 -23.22
CA VAL A 480 -12.85 0.69 -24.61
C VAL A 480 -11.95 -0.07 -25.59
N TYR A 481 -10.79 -0.55 -25.15
CA TYR A 481 -9.92 -1.40 -25.97
C TYR A 481 -10.53 -2.78 -26.23
N GLY A 482 -11.55 -3.18 -25.46
CA GLY A 482 -12.22 -4.48 -25.60
C GLY A 482 -12.78 -4.74 -27.00
N THR A 483 -13.48 -3.76 -27.59
CA THR A 483 -13.99 -3.84 -28.97
C THR A 483 -13.94 -2.50 -29.68
N ALA A 484 -13.74 -2.53 -31.00
CA ALA A 484 -13.73 -1.31 -31.81
C ALA A 484 -15.10 -0.60 -31.87
N GLU A 485 -16.20 -1.34 -31.71
CA GLU A 485 -17.57 -0.80 -31.63
C GLU A 485 -17.77 0.00 -30.34
N LEU A 486 -17.31 -0.54 -29.21
CA LEU A 486 -17.38 0.15 -27.91
C LEU A 486 -16.52 1.43 -27.95
N CYS A 487 -15.31 1.35 -28.51
CA CYS A 487 -14.47 2.53 -28.71
C CYS A 487 -15.16 3.59 -29.56
N LEU A 488 -15.83 3.22 -30.66
CA LEU A 488 -16.58 4.18 -31.46
C LEU A 488 -17.72 4.81 -30.65
N HIS A 489 -18.51 4.00 -29.94
CA HIS A 489 -19.64 4.49 -29.16
C HIS A 489 -19.21 5.56 -28.14
N HIS A 490 -18.16 5.29 -27.39
CA HIS A 490 -17.64 6.24 -26.39
C HIS A 490 -17.00 7.47 -27.04
N ALA A 491 -16.27 7.31 -28.14
CA ALA A 491 -15.71 8.45 -28.88
C ALA A 491 -16.81 9.39 -29.40
N LEU A 492 -17.93 8.83 -29.87
CA LEU A 492 -19.10 9.61 -30.28
C LEU A 492 -19.74 10.36 -29.11
N LEU A 493 -19.91 9.69 -27.97
CA LEU A 493 -20.48 10.31 -26.78
C LEU A 493 -19.61 11.46 -26.27
N ILE A 494 -18.29 11.26 -26.21
CA ILE A 494 -17.34 12.30 -25.76
C ILE A 494 -17.33 13.48 -26.73
N GLY A 495 -17.36 13.24 -28.03
CA GLY A 495 -17.39 14.31 -29.05
C GLY A 495 -18.65 15.17 -29.00
N GLN A 496 -19.74 14.69 -28.38
CA GLN A 496 -20.99 15.44 -28.21
C GLN A 496 -21.04 16.30 -26.95
N LEU A 497 -20.11 16.13 -26.00
CA LEU A 497 -20.17 16.81 -24.71
C LEU A 497 -19.64 18.27 -24.82
N PRO A 498 -20.49 19.29 -24.61
CA PRO A 498 -20.02 20.67 -24.48
C PRO A 498 -19.30 20.81 -23.15
N THR A 499 -18.11 21.42 -23.13
CA THR A 499 -17.36 21.54 -21.87
C THR A 499 -16.74 22.93 -21.70
N GLU A 500 -16.40 23.26 -20.45
CA GLU A 500 -15.66 24.46 -20.08
C GLU A 500 -14.16 24.15 -19.92
N SER A 501 -13.30 25.12 -20.26
CA SER A 501 -11.85 25.23 -19.99
C SER A 501 -11.09 23.91 -19.67
N TYR A 502 -11.07 23.45 -18.41
CA TYR A 502 -10.26 22.30 -17.99
C TYR A 502 -10.92 20.94 -18.33
N GLN A 503 -12.26 20.87 -18.34
CA GLN A 503 -13.00 19.66 -18.68
C GLN A 503 -12.85 19.36 -20.17
N CYS A 504 -12.83 20.39 -21.02
CA CYS A 504 -12.48 20.27 -22.44
C CYS A 504 -11.11 19.62 -22.63
N SER A 505 -10.14 20.02 -21.81
CA SER A 505 -8.77 19.55 -21.95
C SER A 505 -8.65 18.05 -21.62
N HIS A 506 -9.31 17.58 -20.56
CA HIS A 506 -9.29 16.16 -20.18
C HIS A 506 -10.12 15.28 -21.14
N LEU A 507 -11.33 15.71 -21.51
CA LEU A 507 -12.15 15.00 -22.50
C LEU A 507 -11.49 14.98 -23.88
N GLY A 508 -10.88 16.09 -24.29
CA GLY A 508 -10.11 16.17 -25.52
C GLY A 508 -8.93 15.20 -25.52
N LEU A 509 -8.22 15.06 -24.39
CA LEU A 509 -7.14 14.07 -24.25
C LEU A 509 -7.66 12.62 -24.31
N LEU A 510 -8.82 12.34 -23.71
CA LEU A 510 -9.48 11.04 -23.81
C LEU A 510 -9.84 10.71 -25.25
N LEU A 511 -10.52 11.64 -25.93
CA LEU A 511 -10.93 11.49 -27.32
C LEU A 511 -9.72 11.29 -28.25
N ARG A 512 -8.65 12.05 -28.02
CA ARG A 512 -7.38 11.93 -28.73
C ARG A 512 -6.79 10.52 -28.64
N ARG A 513 -6.81 9.91 -27.46
CA ARG A 513 -6.29 8.55 -27.24
C ARG A 513 -7.20 7.51 -27.86
N MET A 514 -8.53 7.66 -27.72
CA MET A 514 -9.51 6.78 -28.36
C MET A 514 -9.40 6.78 -29.88
N ALA A 515 -9.09 7.92 -30.50
CA ALA A 515 -8.91 8.00 -31.95
C ALA A 515 -7.84 7.03 -32.49
N PHE A 516 -6.78 6.74 -31.71
CA PHE A 516 -5.76 5.75 -32.08
C PHE A 516 -6.24 4.30 -31.96
N LEU A 517 -7.32 4.06 -31.22
CA LEU A 517 -7.90 2.73 -31.01
C LEU A 517 -8.99 2.41 -32.04
N LEU A 518 -9.51 3.41 -32.76
CA LEU A 518 -10.50 3.21 -33.82
C LEU A 518 -9.90 2.49 -35.03
N THR A 519 -10.58 1.45 -35.53
CA THR A 519 -10.22 0.81 -36.79
C THR A 519 -10.62 1.68 -37.99
N PRO A 520 -10.05 1.48 -39.19
CA PRO A 520 -10.34 2.32 -40.37
C PRO A 520 -11.84 2.46 -40.69
N ASN A 521 -12.64 1.41 -40.51
CA ASN A 521 -14.09 1.46 -40.75
C ASN A 521 -14.80 2.38 -39.74
N HIS A 522 -14.45 2.27 -38.46
CA HIS A 522 -15.04 3.10 -37.40
C HIS A 522 -14.57 4.55 -37.49
N GLN A 523 -13.35 4.80 -37.98
CA GLN A 523 -12.85 6.14 -38.27
C GLN A 523 -13.73 6.84 -39.32
N ILE A 524 -14.13 6.14 -40.38
CA ILE A 524 -15.05 6.67 -41.38
C ILE A 524 -16.41 7.02 -40.75
N GLU A 525 -16.93 6.15 -39.89
CA GLU A 525 -18.20 6.39 -39.20
C GLU A 525 -18.14 7.59 -38.24
N PHE A 526 -17.03 7.74 -37.51
CA PHE A 526 -16.77 8.91 -36.67
C PHE A 526 -16.80 10.21 -37.48
N VAL A 527 -16.17 10.23 -38.67
CA VAL A 527 -16.15 11.40 -39.56
C VAL A 527 -17.54 11.71 -40.13
N LYS A 528 -18.38 10.70 -40.36
CA LYS A 528 -19.78 10.92 -40.79
C LYS A 528 -20.62 11.59 -39.69
N GLN A 529 -20.39 11.22 -38.44
CA GLN A 529 -21.12 11.78 -37.29
C GLN A 529 -20.64 13.19 -36.93
N PHE A 530 -19.33 13.45 -37.08
CA PHE A 530 -18.75 14.78 -36.92
C PHE A 530 -18.15 15.32 -38.23
N PRO A 531 -18.97 15.68 -39.24
CA PRO A 531 -18.43 16.18 -40.50
C PRO A 531 -17.49 17.37 -40.27
N PRO A 532 -16.22 17.31 -40.75
CA PRO A 532 -15.24 18.38 -40.56
C PRO A 532 -15.56 19.65 -41.35
N SER A 533 -16.53 19.59 -42.27
CA SER A 533 -17.05 20.74 -43.00
C SER A 533 -18.08 21.56 -42.20
N VAL A 534 -18.40 21.18 -40.96
CA VAL A 534 -19.39 21.84 -40.11
C VAL A 534 -18.67 22.55 -38.97
N MET A 535 -18.95 23.85 -38.80
CA MET A 535 -18.28 24.71 -37.83
C MET A 535 -18.45 24.24 -36.38
N ASP A 536 -19.64 23.78 -36.00
CA ASP A 536 -19.94 23.31 -34.64
C ASP A 536 -19.11 22.08 -34.21
N ASN A 537 -18.55 21.34 -35.17
CA ASN A 537 -17.69 20.19 -34.91
C ASN A 537 -16.21 20.57 -34.75
N LEU A 538 -15.83 21.84 -34.92
CA LEU A 538 -14.44 22.28 -34.80
C LEU A 538 -13.78 21.92 -33.45
N PRO A 539 -14.48 22.01 -32.29
CA PRO A 539 -13.91 21.58 -31.01
C PRO A 539 -13.53 20.09 -30.97
N VAL A 540 -14.27 19.22 -31.67
CA VAL A 540 -13.92 17.79 -31.77
C VAL A 540 -12.59 17.63 -32.51
N TRP A 541 -12.44 18.35 -33.62
CA TRP A 541 -11.25 18.28 -34.46
C TRP A 541 -10.03 18.99 -33.85
N SER A 542 -10.23 19.94 -32.93
CA SER A 542 -9.12 20.62 -32.23
C SER A 542 -8.37 19.69 -31.26
N HIS A 543 -9.06 18.66 -30.75
CA HIS A 543 -8.50 17.73 -29.78
C HIS A 543 -7.93 16.44 -30.40
N VAL A 544 -8.34 16.08 -31.63
CA VAL A 544 -7.89 14.85 -32.28
C VAL A 544 -6.70 15.10 -33.21
N LEU A 545 -5.73 14.19 -33.19
CA LEU A 545 -4.60 14.24 -34.10
C LEU A 545 -4.93 13.54 -35.42
N LEU A 546 -4.72 14.22 -36.55
CA LEU A 546 -4.88 13.60 -37.88
C LEU A 546 -4.05 12.32 -38.06
N LYS A 547 -2.88 12.24 -37.41
CA LYS A 547 -1.99 11.06 -37.45
C LYS A 547 -2.59 9.78 -36.86
N ALA A 548 -3.68 9.88 -36.09
CA ALA A 548 -4.39 8.71 -35.56
C ALA A 548 -5.23 7.99 -36.64
N PHE A 549 -5.57 8.69 -37.73
CA PHE A 549 -6.44 8.18 -38.77
C PHE A 549 -5.69 7.51 -39.92
N SER A 550 -6.37 6.61 -40.64
CA SER A 550 -5.90 6.03 -41.89
C SER A 550 -5.74 7.10 -42.98
N GLN A 551 -4.89 6.85 -43.96
CA GLN A 551 -4.61 7.82 -45.03
C GLN A 551 -5.86 8.25 -45.81
N GLU A 552 -6.75 7.30 -46.12
CA GLU A 552 -8.03 7.59 -46.78
C GLU A 552 -8.89 8.54 -45.92
N THR A 553 -8.98 8.27 -44.62
CA THR A 553 -9.77 9.09 -43.70
C THR A 553 -9.14 10.47 -43.49
N GLN A 554 -7.81 10.55 -43.40
CA GLN A 554 -7.07 11.80 -43.32
C GLN A 554 -7.40 12.72 -44.52
N CYS A 555 -7.40 12.19 -45.75
CA CYS A 555 -7.75 12.95 -46.95
C CYS A 555 -9.18 13.51 -46.87
N LYS A 556 -10.14 12.71 -46.39
CA LYS A 556 -11.53 13.14 -46.20
C LYS A 556 -11.65 14.26 -45.16
N ILE A 557 -10.96 14.12 -44.03
CA ILE A 557 -10.95 15.13 -42.96
C ILE A 557 -10.35 16.44 -43.48
N GLN A 558 -9.18 16.36 -44.13
CA GLN A 558 -8.49 17.52 -44.69
C GLN A 558 -9.33 18.24 -45.74
N SER A 559 -9.95 17.51 -46.68
CA SER A 559 -10.86 18.09 -47.67
C SER A 559 -12.02 18.83 -47.01
N GLY A 560 -12.58 18.27 -45.92
CA GLY A 560 -13.64 18.92 -45.14
C GLY A 560 -13.17 20.19 -44.43
N ILE A 561 -12.03 20.15 -43.74
CA ILE A 561 -11.44 21.32 -43.06
C ILE A 561 -11.11 22.43 -44.06
N VAL A 562 -10.54 22.09 -45.22
CA VAL A 562 -10.24 23.05 -46.30
C VAL A 562 -11.52 23.72 -46.81
N LYS A 563 -12.59 22.95 -47.05
CA LYS A 563 -13.88 23.51 -47.47
C LYS A 563 -14.47 24.46 -46.42
N LEU A 564 -14.34 24.12 -45.14
CA LEU A 564 -14.80 24.97 -44.05
C LEU A 564 -13.97 26.25 -43.95
N ALA A 565 -12.63 26.16 -44.06
CA ALA A 565 -11.74 27.31 -44.06
C ALA A 565 -12.02 28.24 -45.25
N GLN A 566 -12.23 27.69 -46.45
CA GLN A 566 -12.64 28.44 -47.63
C GLN A 566 -13.94 29.20 -47.37
N LYS A 567 -14.96 28.52 -46.83
CA LYS A 567 -16.25 29.15 -46.53
C LYS A 567 -16.09 30.30 -45.53
N SER A 568 -15.30 30.11 -44.48
CA SER A 568 -15.00 31.15 -43.49
C SER A 568 -14.28 32.36 -44.12
N LEU A 569 -13.35 32.12 -45.05
CA LEU A 569 -12.66 33.18 -45.80
C LEU A 569 -13.61 33.90 -46.77
N ASP A 570 -14.46 33.17 -47.48
CA ASP A 570 -15.45 33.75 -48.40
C ASP A 570 -16.46 34.61 -47.64
N ASP A 571 -16.91 34.17 -46.46
CA ASP A 571 -17.81 34.93 -45.59
C ASP A 571 -17.12 36.19 -45.04
N TRP A 572 -15.84 36.09 -44.66
CA TRP A 572 -15.03 37.25 -44.27
C TRP A 572 -14.83 38.26 -45.41
N HIS A 573 -14.66 37.79 -46.64
CA HIS A 573 -14.51 38.64 -47.82
C HIS A 573 -15.82 39.34 -48.20
N LYS A 574 -16.97 38.67 -48.01
CA LYS A 574 -18.31 39.28 -48.19
C LYS A 574 -18.58 40.41 -47.20
N ASP A 575 -17.95 40.37 -46.03
CA ASP A 575 -18.08 41.40 -45.01
C ASP A 575 -17.12 42.60 -45.22
N ASP A 576 -16.50 42.73 -46.41
CA ASP A 576 -15.65 43.86 -46.86
C ASP A 576 -14.36 44.09 -46.04
N TYR A 577 -13.91 43.11 -45.27
CA TYR A 577 -12.66 43.18 -44.51
C TYR A 577 -11.43 42.91 -45.39
N LYS A 578 -10.37 43.72 -45.27
CA LYS A 578 -9.08 43.54 -45.97
C LYS A 578 -7.96 43.12 -45.02
N LEU A 579 -7.17 42.11 -45.40
CA LEU A 579 -6.13 41.49 -44.56
C LEU A 579 -5.07 42.49 -44.07
N GLY A 580 -4.77 43.50 -44.89
CA GLY A 580 -3.82 44.58 -44.60
C GLY A 580 -4.30 45.63 -43.59
N GLN A 581 -5.55 45.57 -43.11
CA GLN A 581 -6.12 46.52 -42.14
C GLN A 581 -6.28 45.95 -40.71
N VAL A 582 -5.95 44.68 -40.50
CA VAL A 582 -6.14 44.01 -39.21
C VAL A 582 -4.94 44.28 -38.29
N ASN A 583 -5.13 45.12 -37.29
CA ASN A 583 -4.11 45.39 -36.27
C ASN A 583 -3.96 44.20 -35.30
N LYS A 584 -2.80 44.05 -34.65
CA LYS A 584 -2.45 42.98 -33.68
C LYS A 584 -3.47 42.74 -32.54
N MET A 585 -4.35 43.72 -32.27
CA MET A 585 -5.39 43.65 -31.23
C MET A 585 -6.76 43.20 -31.77
N GLN A 586 -6.97 43.18 -33.09
CA GLN A 586 -8.24 42.79 -33.74
C GLN A 586 -8.31 41.30 -34.08
N ILE A 587 -7.18 40.58 -34.12
CA ILE A 587 -7.18 39.10 -34.31
C ILE A 587 -7.89 38.39 -33.14
N LYS A 588 -7.88 38.98 -31.94
CA LYS A 588 -8.62 38.46 -30.77
C LYS A 588 -10.13 38.75 -30.80
N SER A 589 -10.59 39.70 -31.61
CA SER A 589 -11.99 40.15 -31.63
C SER A 589 -12.80 39.61 -32.80
N HIS A 590 -12.16 39.00 -33.79
CA HIS A 590 -12.82 38.46 -34.98
C HIS A 590 -12.80 36.92 -34.97
N ALA A 591 -13.92 36.34 -34.55
CA ALA A 591 -14.12 34.89 -34.48
C ALA A 591 -13.81 34.18 -35.81
N VAL A 592 -14.09 34.79 -36.96
CA VAL A 592 -13.83 34.20 -38.28
C VAL A 592 -12.33 34.05 -38.58
N LEU A 593 -11.50 35.02 -38.18
CA LEU A 593 -10.03 34.93 -38.35
C LEU A 593 -9.41 33.94 -37.37
N GLN A 594 -9.95 33.84 -36.16
CA GLN A 594 -9.56 32.81 -35.20
C GLN A 594 -9.91 31.44 -35.79
N CYS A 595 -11.18 31.16 -36.09
CA CYS A 595 -11.62 29.90 -36.69
C CYS A 595 -10.81 29.51 -37.94
N THR A 596 -10.52 30.44 -38.85
CA THR A 596 -9.69 30.15 -40.03
C THR A 596 -8.26 29.78 -39.66
N LEU A 597 -7.63 30.48 -38.71
CA LEU A 597 -6.30 30.14 -38.21
C LEU A 597 -6.30 28.76 -37.53
N GLU A 598 -7.34 28.44 -36.76
CA GLU A 598 -7.53 27.14 -36.11
C GLU A 598 -7.61 26.01 -37.12
N LEU A 599 -8.48 26.16 -38.13
CA LEU A 599 -8.65 25.21 -39.23
C LEU A 599 -7.33 24.97 -39.98
N LEU A 600 -6.56 26.03 -40.24
CA LEU A 600 -5.27 25.95 -40.93
C LEU A 600 -4.17 25.27 -40.09
N LEU A 601 -4.15 25.50 -38.77
CA LEU A 601 -3.24 24.83 -37.85
C LEU A 601 -3.55 23.32 -37.74
N LEU A 602 -4.81 22.90 -37.91
CA LEU A 602 -5.21 21.49 -37.84
C LEU A 602 -4.74 20.65 -39.04
N ILE A 603 -4.64 21.24 -40.23
CA ILE A 603 -4.15 20.58 -41.46
C ILE A 603 -2.69 20.94 -41.77
N SER A 604 -2.00 21.55 -40.82
CA SER A 604 -0.78 22.31 -41.09
C SER A 604 0.35 21.46 -41.64
N SER A 605 0.52 20.20 -41.23
CA SER A 605 1.61 19.34 -41.73
C SER A 605 1.62 19.10 -43.24
N ILE A 606 0.50 19.39 -43.92
CA ILE A 606 0.30 19.21 -45.35
C ILE A 606 0.19 20.56 -46.06
N VAL A 607 -0.49 21.54 -45.44
CA VAL A 607 -0.53 22.92 -45.94
C VAL A 607 0.88 23.52 -45.99
N VAL A 608 1.66 23.30 -44.95
CA VAL A 608 3.04 23.80 -44.79
C VAL A 608 3.97 23.30 -45.89
N LYS A 609 3.78 22.08 -46.42
CA LYS A 609 4.57 21.55 -47.55
C LYS A 609 4.27 22.24 -48.89
N ASN A 610 3.09 22.84 -49.04
CA ASN A 610 2.59 23.39 -50.31
C ASN A 610 2.40 24.91 -50.25
N MET A 611 2.87 25.56 -49.17
CA MET A 611 2.78 27.00 -49.00
C MET A 611 4.04 27.71 -49.48
N GLU A 612 3.86 28.88 -50.08
CA GLU A 612 4.96 29.81 -50.31
C GLU A 612 5.56 30.29 -48.99
N SER A 613 6.89 30.43 -48.96
CA SER A 613 7.67 30.83 -47.78
C SER A 613 7.15 32.10 -47.09
N GLN A 614 6.57 33.04 -47.85
CA GLN A 614 6.00 34.28 -47.34
C GLN A 614 4.74 34.09 -46.49
N VAL A 615 3.88 33.11 -46.81
CA VAL A 615 2.68 32.79 -46.03
C VAL A 615 3.07 32.05 -44.75
N ILE A 616 4.07 31.17 -44.82
CA ILE A 616 4.66 30.48 -43.66
C ILE A 616 5.26 31.52 -42.69
N CYS A 617 5.93 32.56 -43.20
CA CYS A 617 6.41 33.68 -42.38
C CYS A 617 5.27 34.35 -41.61
N GLN A 618 4.18 34.70 -42.30
CA GLN A 618 3.03 35.37 -41.69
C GLN A 618 2.31 34.49 -40.67
N ALA A 619 2.19 33.18 -40.93
CA ALA A 619 1.62 32.21 -39.99
C ALA A 619 2.46 32.11 -38.71
N VAL A 620 3.78 31.88 -38.82
CA VAL A 620 4.70 31.83 -37.66
C VAL A 620 4.71 33.17 -36.89
N VAL A 621 4.52 34.28 -37.59
CA VAL A 621 4.43 35.62 -36.98
C VAL A 621 3.11 35.83 -36.20
N SER A 622 2.05 35.12 -36.58
CA SER A 622 0.69 35.29 -36.06
C SER A 622 0.34 34.29 -34.94
N VAL A 623 1.07 33.18 -34.84
CA VAL A 623 0.95 32.22 -33.71
C VAL A 623 1.30 32.95 -32.40
N LYS A 624 0.28 33.25 -31.61
CA LYS A 624 0.42 33.56 -30.17
C LYS A 624 -0.13 32.37 -29.39
N SER A 625 0.41 32.14 -28.19
CA SER A 625 -0.10 31.14 -27.25
C SER A 625 -1.55 31.45 -26.90
N VAL A 626 -2.49 30.88 -27.65
CA VAL A 626 -3.89 30.75 -27.24
C VAL A 626 -3.97 29.36 -26.62
N ASP A 627 -4.33 29.29 -25.34
CA ASP A 627 -4.30 28.04 -24.56
C ASP A 627 -5.16 26.94 -25.20
N GLU A 628 -6.22 27.31 -25.93
CA GLU A 628 -7.13 26.41 -26.64
C GLU A 628 -6.52 25.76 -27.91
N LEU A 629 -5.42 26.29 -28.45
CA LEU A 629 -4.82 25.88 -29.75
C LEU A 629 -3.39 25.37 -29.64
N LEU A 630 -2.94 25.15 -28.42
CA LEU A 630 -1.54 24.86 -28.16
C LEU A 630 -1.09 23.52 -28.77
N LEU A 631 -1.99 22.53 -28.89
CA LEU A 631 -1.70 21.24 -29.54
C LEU A 631 -1.57 21.35 -31.06
N ALA A 632 -2.48 22.07 -31.72
CA ALA A 632 -2.40 22.33 -33.16
C ALA A 632 -1.16 23.17 -33.49
N THR A 633 -0.81 24.10 -32.61
CA THR A 633 0.44 24.88 -32.67
C THR A 633 1.68 23.97 -32.59
N LEU A 634 1.70 23.00 -31.67
CA LEU A 634 2.83 22.07 -31.53
C LEU A 634 2.98 21.13 -32.73
N GLU A 635 1.88 20.64 -33.31
CA GLU A 635 1.94 19.84 -34.54
C GLU A 635 2.41 20.69 -35.73
N PHE A 636 1.95 21.94 -35.85
CA PHE A 636 2.47 22.92 -36.82
C PHE A 636 3.98 23.12 -36.68
N LEU A 637 4.45 23.43 -35.48
CA LEU A 637 5.87 23.62 -35.20
C LEU A 637 6.69 22.38 -35.55
N SER A 638 6.20 21.18 -35.23
CA SER A 638 6.88 19.93 -35.58
C SER A 638 6.99 19.73 -37.10
N SER A 639 5.98 20.16 -37.86
CA SER A 639 5.94 20.01 -39.32
C SER A 639 6.90 20.95 -40.07
N LEU A 640 7.27 22.08 -39.45
CA LEU A 640 8.21 23.04 -40.02
C LEU A 640 9.64 22.48 -40.15
N GLY A 641 9.97 21.40 -39.44
CA GLY A 641 11.27 20.74 -39.57
C GLY A 641 11.53 20.29 -41.01
N LYS A 642 10.50 19.90 -41.76
CA LYS A 642 10.66 19.41 -43.14
C LYS A 642 10.90 20.51 -44.18
N ILE A 643 10.93 21.79 -43.79
CA ILE A 643 11.04 22.92 -44.72
C ILE A 643 12.41 23.58 -44.66
N PHE A 644 12.93 23.90 -45.84
CA PHE A 644 14.03 24.84 -45.96
C PHE A 644 13.51 26.28 -46.03
N VAL A 645 13.80 27.10 -45.01
CA VAL A 645 13.47 28.52 -44.98
C VAL A 645 14.48 29.28 -45.87
N PRO A 646 14.04 30.06 -46.87
CA PRO A 646 14.94 30.82 -47.73
C PRO A 646 15.73 31.89 -46.97
N PRO A 647 16.97 32.21 -47.38
CA PRO A 647 17.87 33.12 -46.66
C PRO A 647 17.26 34.47 -46.31
N ASP A 648 16.46 35.02 -47.22
CA ASP A 648 15.82 36.35 -47.10
C ASP A 648 14.86 36.44 -45.90
N PHE A 649 14.35 35.30 -45.41
CA PHE A 649 13.39 35.23 -44.31
C PHE A 649 13.94 34.56 -43.04
N GLN A 650 15.13 33.95 -43.10
CA GLN A 650 15.73 33.23 -41.96
C GLN A 650 15.90 34.13 -40.73
N SER A 651 16.37 35.37 -40.93
CA SER A 651 16.60 36.36 -39.87
C SER A 651 15.33 36.73 -39.08
N GLN A 652 14.14 36.54 -39.66
CA GLN A 652 12.86 36.81 -39.00
C GLN A 652 12.21 35.55 -38.43
N ILE A 653 12.36 34.40 -39.10
CA ILE A 653 11.66 33.15 -38.73
C ILE A 653 12.43 32.36 -37.67
N LEU A 654 13.72 32.09 -37.88
CA LEU A 654 14.47 31.12 -37.08
C LEU A 654 14.56 31.53 -35.60
N PRO A 655 14.84 32.81 -35.25
CA PRO A 655 14.83 33.25 -33.84
C PRO A 655 13.46 33.12 -33.16
N ARG A 656 12.37 33.28 -33.92
CA ARG A 656 11.00 33.12 -33.39
C ARG A 656 10.64 31.66 -33.17
N LEU A 657 11.04 30.76 -34.06
CA LEU A 657 10.86 29.32 -33.85
C LEU A 657 11.60 28.86 -32.60
N SER A 658 12.85 29.31 -32.43
CA SER A 658 13.64 29.04 -31.23
C SER A 658 12.95 29.56 -29.97
N SER A 659 12.41 30.77 -30.02
CA SER A 659 11.66 31.37 -28.90
C SER A 659 10.37 30.60 -28.58
N LEU A 660 9.62 30.14 -29.58
CA LEU A 660 8.37 29.41 -29.37
C LEU A 660 8.63 28.04 -28.75
N PHE A 661 9.58 27.27 -29.28
CA PHE A 661 9.95 25.99 -28.68
C PHE A 661 10.47 26.16 -27.25
N ARG A 662 11.29 27.19 -26.99
CA ARG A 662 11.77 27.49 -25.64
C ARG A 662 10.62 27.73 -24.66
N VAL A 663 9.68 28.62 -25.01
CA VAL A 663 8.53 28.94 -24.16
C VAL A 663 7.66 27.69 -23.90
N LEU A 664 7.47 26.85 -24.91
CA LEU A 664 6.65 25.64 -24.81
C LEU A 664 7.35 24.52 -24.02
N LEU A 665 8.67 24.39 -24.13
CA LEU A 665 9.47 23.41 -23.38
C LEU A 665 9.59 23.78 -21.90
N ILE A 666 9.54 25.06 -21.55
CA ILE A 666 9.59 25.56 -20.16
C ILE A 666 8.16 25.70 -19.56
N SER A 667 7.12 25.35 -20.33
CA SER A 667 5.74 25.56 -19.93
C SER A 667 5.37 24.83 -18.63
N SER A 668 4.64 25.52 -17.76
CA SER A 668 4.29 25.04 -16.41
C SER A 668 3.37 23.80 -16.38
N PRO A 669 2.42 23.61 -17.31
CA PRO A 669 1.66 22.36 -17.39
C PRO A 669 2.49 21.23 -18.03
N TRP A 670 2.73 20.15 -17.28
CA TRP A 670 3.55 19.01 -17.73
C TRP A 670 3.05 18.38 -19.05
N LEU A 671 1.73 18.39 -19.31
CA LEU A 671 1.15 17.84 -20.54
C LEU A 671 1.56 18.65 -21.78
N VAL A 672 1.58 19.98 -21.63
CA VAL A 672 2.04 20.91 -22.66
C VAL A 672 3.52 20.70 -22.90
N GLN A 673 4.30 20.59 -21.82
CA GLN A 673 5.72 20.29 -21.89
C GLN A 673 6.01 18.93 -22.53
N HIS A 674 5.24 17.88 -22.25
CA HIS A 674 5.39 16.56 -22.86
C HIS A 674 5.13 16.60 -24.37
N HIS A 675 4.07 17.27 -24.80
CA HIS A 675 3.80 17.45 -26.24
C HIS A 675 4.82 18.38 -26.90
N ALA A 676 5.36 19.37 -26.17
CA ALA A 676 6.47 20.19 -26.64
C ALA A 676 7.73 19.37 -26.85
N LEU A 677 8.05 18.44 -25.94
CA LEU A 677 9.15 17.48 -26.11
C LEU A 677 8.93 16.60 -27.35
N GLU A 678 7.74 16.02 -27.54
CA GLU A 678 7.43 15.20 -28.73
C GLU A 678 7.56 16.00 -30.04
N ALA A 679 7.00 17.22 -30.09
CA ALA A 679 7.06 18.09 -31.25
C ALA A 679 8.48 18.55 -31.55
N PHE A 680 9.25 18.90 -30.51
CA PHE A 680 10.64 19.33 -30.61
C PHE A 680 11.54 18.19 -31.11
N SER A 681 11.40 16.97 -30.58
CA SER A 681 12.16 15.81 -31.07
C SER A 681 11.92 15.57 -32.56
N ARG A 682 10.67 15.62 -33.03
CA ARG A 682 10.34 15.46 -34.46
C ARG A 682 10.89 16.58 -35.35
N PHE A 683 10.83 17.81 -34.86
CA PHE A 683 11.45 18.95 -35.55
C PHE A 683 12.96 18.73 -35.67
N ALA A 684 13.62 18.38 -34.55
CA ALA A 684 15.06 18.13 -34.48
C ALA A 684 15.51 16.97 -35.39
N GLU A 685 14.71 15.91 -35.50
CA GLU A 685 14.98 14.75 -36.37
C GLU A 685 14.98 15.09 -37.87
N SER A 686 14.27 16.14 -38.28
CA SER A 686 14.01 16.41 -39.71
C SER A 686 14.48 17.77 -40.22
N THR A 687 14.89 18.68 -39.34
CA THR A 687 15.25 20.06 -39.68
C THR A 687 16.62 20.21 -40.29
N ASN A 688 16.72 21.11 -41.28
CA ASN A 688 17.99 21.58 -41.84
C ASN A 688 18.53 22.84 -41.13
N HIS A 689 17.78 23.38 -40.16
CA HIS A 689 18.14 24.60 -39.41
C HIS A 689 18.54 24.26 -37.98
N GLU A 690 19.73 23.66 -37.81
CA GLU A 690 20.25 23.22 -36.49
C GLU A 690 20.38 24.37 -35.47
N GLU A 691 20.51 25.61 -35.93
CA GLU A 691 20.53 26.80 -35.07
C GLU A 691 19.24 26.96 -34.25
N VAL A 692 18.10 26.47 -34.75
CA VAL A 692 16.84 26.49 -34.00
C VAL A 692 16.91 25.52 -32.83
N ILE A 693 17.56 24.37 -33.00
CA ILE A 693 17.73 23.36 -31.94
C ILE A 693 18.61 23.94 -30.82
N SER A 694 19.78 24.49 -31.19
CA SER A 694 20.74 25.02 -30.21
C SER A 694 20.20 26.25 -29.46
N GLN A 695 19.47 27.13 -30.16
CA GLN A 695 18.85 28.29 -29.54
C GLN A 695 17.59 27.95 -28.72
N SER A 696 16.86 26.88 -29.04
CA SER A 696 15.73 26.42 -28.22
C SER A 696 16.19 25.84 -26.87
N LEU A 697 17.38 25.22 -26.86
CA LEU A 697 17.97 24.53 -25.71
C LEU A 697 19.06 25.35 -25.02
N SER A 698 18.91 26.66 -24.86
CA SER A 698 19.97 27.46 -24.24
C SER A 698 20.14 27.21 -22.75
N GLU A 699 19.12 26.68 -22.08
CA GLU A 699 19.10 26.42 -20.63
C GLU A 699 19.43 24.96 -20.30
N GLU A 700 20.29 24.75 -19.31
CA GLU A 700 20.81 23.42 -18.91
C GLU A 700 19.67 22.46 -18.50
N GLU A 701 18.66 22.98 -17.81
CA GLU A 701 17.50 22.22 -17.33
C GLU A 701 16.63 21.70 -18.50
N THR A 702 16.44 22.53 -19.54
CA THR A 702 15.68 22.14 -20.73
C THR A 702 16.45 21.12 -21.57
N LYS A 703 17.78 21.23 -21.66
CA LYS A 703 18.64 20.23 -22.31
C LYS A 703 18.53 18.87 -21.63
N ALA A 704 18.67 18.82 -20.30
CA ALA A 704 18.59 17.59 -19.53
C ALA A 704 17.25 16.88 -19.71
N MET A 705 16.15 17.66 -19.76
CA MET A 705 14.81 17.15 -19.99
C MET A 705 14.63 16.50 -21.37
N VAL A 706 15.12 17.12 -22.44
CA VAL A 706 15.06 16.57 -23.81
C VAL A 706 15.90 15.30 -23.93
N VAL A 707 17.11 15.29 -23.36
CA VAL A 707 17.99 14.10 -23.37
C VAL A 707 17.33 12.92 -22.65
N ASN A 708 16.71 13.15 -21.50
CA ASN A 708 15.96 12.13 -20.76
C ASN A 708 14.71 11.62 -21.50
N TYR A 709 14.10 12.46 -22.33
CA TYR A 709 12.97 12.05 -23.16
C TYR A 709 13.41 11.13 -24.31
N LEU A 710 14.48 11.50 -25.00
CA LEU A 710 15.02 10.75 -26.15
C LEU A 710 15.64 9.40 -25.77
N SER A 711 16.09 9.23 -24.51
CA SER A 711 16.68 7.99 -24.02
C SER A 711 15.65 6.90 -23.67
N LYS A 712 14.34 7.18 -23.72
CA LYS A 712 13.27 6.19 -23.45
C LYS A 712 13.05 5.27 -24.68
N PRO A 713 12.99 3.94 -24.49
CA PRO A 713 12.73 3.00 -25.59
C PRO A 713 11.30 3.18 -26.12
N CYS A 714 11.19 3.64 -27.37
CA CYS A 714 9.91 3.85 -28.06
C CYS A 714 9.43 2.52 -28.68
N PRO A 715 8.16 2.10 -28.49
CA PRO A 715 7.63 0.92 -29.17
C PRO A 715 7.67 1.12 -30.69
N LYS A 716 8.20 0.13 -31.41
CA LYS A 716 8.37 0.15 -32.87
C LYS A 716 7.03 0.40 -33.57
N ARG A 717 6.97 1.45 -34.40
CA ARG A 717 5.84 1.77 -35.26
C ARG A 717 5.64 0.69 -36.33
N PRO A 718 4.41 0.37 -36.75
CA PRO A 718 4.17 -0.35 -37.99
C PRO A 718 4.67 0.49 -39.18
N ARG A 719 5.28 -0.17 -40.17
CA ARG A 719 5.80 0.44 -41.40
C ARG A 719 4.69 1.18 -42.15
N GLN A 720 4.89 2.46 -42.42
CA GLN A 720 4.08 3.22 -43.38
C GLN A 720 4.57 2.90 -44.79
N GLU A 721 3.67 2.42 -45.65
CA GLU A 721 3.89 2.21 -47.07
C GLU A 721 3.87 3.54 -47.86
N THR A 722 4.51 3.54 -49.01
CA THR A 722 4.76 4.69 -49.90
C THR A 722 3.50 5.18 -50.65
N ILE A 723 3.18 6.45 -50.36
CA ILE A 723 2.56 7.54 -51.16
C ILE A 723 2.01 7.22 -52.57
N GLU A 724 0.72 7.51 -52.77
CA GLU A 724 0.15 8.01 -54.04
C GLU A 724 -0.47 9.41 -53.77
N GLU A 725 -0.04 10.43 -54.52
CA GLU A 725 -0.05 11.87 -54.15
C GLU A 725 -1.13 12.72 -54.85
N ASP A 726 -2.01 12.14 -55.67
CA ASP A 726 -2.71 12.88 -56.73
C ASP A 726 -4.03 13.59 -56.36
N ASP A 727 -4.78 13.13 -55.36
CA ASP A 727 -6.09 13.73 -55.01
C ASP A 727 -6.01 14.77 -53.88
N CYS A 728 -4.99 14.68 -53.02
CA CYS A 728 -4.75 15.65 -51.95
C CYS A 728 -4.17 16.96 -52.50
N SER A 729 -3.33 16.90 -53.55
CA SER A 729 -2.69 18.08 -54.18
C SER A 729 -3.71 19.08 -54.76
N ARG A 730 -4.83 18.60 -55.33
CA ARG A 730 -5.89 19.47 -55.88
C ARG A 730 -6.64 20.28 -54.82
N HIS A 731 -6.86 19.69 -53.64
CA HIS A 731 -7.49 20.38 -52.52
C HIS A 731 -6.52 21.38 -51.86
N LEU A 732 -5.23 21.05 -51.83
CA LEU A 732 -4.16 21.91 -51.30
C LEU A 732 -3.92 23.14 -52.18
N GLN A 733 -3.95 22.99 -53.51
CA GLN A 733 -3.90 24.14 -54.43
C GLN A 733 -5.11 25.07 -54.27
N THR A 734 -6.25 24.54 -53.82
CA THR A 734 -7.46 25.34 -53.58
C THR A 734 -7.30 26.14 -52.27
N ALA A 735 -6.83 25.52 -51.20
CA ALA A 735 -6.51 26.20 -49.93
C ALA A 735 -5.41 27.26 -50.11
N GLU A 736 -4.37 26.96 -50.90
CA GLU A 736 -3.27 27.88 -51.21
C GLU A 736 -3.76 29.12 -51.98
N ARG A 737 -4.65 28.96 -52.95
CA ARG A 737 -5.26 30.08 -53.69
C ARG A 737 -6.15 30.94 -52.79
N ALA A 738 -6.83 30.34 -51.82
CA ALA A 738 -7.67 31.02 -50.84
C ALA A 738 -6.87 31.86 -49.84
N LEU A 739 -5.68 31.40 -49.48
CA LEU A 739 -4.73 32.09 -48.62
C LEU A 739 -3.97 33.23 -49.33
N LYS A 740 -3.84 33.15 -50.66
CA LYS A 740 -3.22 34.17 -51.50
C LYS A 740 -4.19 35.29 -51.91
N ALA A 741 -5.50 34.99 -51.97
CA ALA A 741 -6.56 35.96 -52.21
C ALA A 741 -6.89 36.73 -50.93
#